data_AF-A0AAD5PLV0-F1
#
_entry.id   AF-A0AAD5PLV0-F1
#
_cell.length_a   1.000
_cell.length_b   1.000
_cell.length_c   1.000
_cell.angle_alpha   90.00
_cell.angle_beta   90.00
_cell.angle_gamma   90.00
#
_symmetry.space_group_name_H-M   'P 1'
#
loop_
_entity.id
_entity.type
_entity.pdbx_description
1 polymer ?
#
loop_
_entity_poly.entity_id
_entity_poly.type
_entity_poly.pdbx_seq_one_letter_code
_entity_poly.pdbx_strand_id
1 'polypeptide(L)'
;MTCIADIDQDGKPNHLDLDADGDGCSDAYESEVTSNDNSLELVADNGRVNYVSKYSTFATSSNVATCADSDGDGILDTNDIDDDNDGILDAVESPECFYTAQDFVRPTSVSTELAIYSTNVITNAIDNSATTYSAFNGSINWVGKSLFNLTAASATRITGVSLDLSTWALSNGATNTFKLQGSTNGTTTWTDLSVPVASTLTTGTFVVNNTLQPNTAYGFYRLVGVAGSSFYGGVTDIKFVLPTDFNASFYPKPQCTTDSDGDGKNNHLDLDSDADGCSDALEGGSTTNTTADFKFTSSFGSNGLADALETTADNGNINYTSTYNPYATSKVLAVCVDSDGDGIKDLVDIDDDNDGILDAVESPECFYSAQDFVRPTSVSTELAIYSTNVITNAIDNSATTYSAFNGSINWVGKSLFNLTAASATRITGVSLDLSTWALSNGATNTFKLQGSTNGTTWTDLSVPVASTLTTGTFVVNNTLQPNTAYGFYRLPNTAYGYYRLVGVAGSSFYGGVTDIKFVLPTDFNASAYPKAECISDTDGDGIFNHHDSDSDADGCSDALESGSTTNTTANFKFTSAVGTNGLADGLEIVADNANVNYISTYTAYATSKALATCVDTDGDGVKDILDIDDDNDGILDAVESPTCFFTSDELSTPIAVTTALAPYLTNVIGNSIDNNTATYSAFNGSLNWVGLDIFRLTAGVAGASSYGGVKEIKFILPSDFAPSSFPKAICVSDTDEDGIFNHQDLDSDKDGCADAIEGGSSKTATNTDGDGTGDLLDIDEDNDGVLDQDEYDCAPFELKGTCTGAQYTTNATGIFTHCTGWNAMDLDPGDAVVRSDFDYLGNTGYNGNAKYDLQGSNTTPAVGKMTKTYQTIPGVIYTYSIYLLNPFVDAAGGNKPYLSAINNLDGSKLGTTYLTGPVGMRSVTFVATSTSTSLTVGYDIGHGAPGLAGPTLYWSEADFTANGVPYQYLAAFYSYYQYIQITRINQRHNMG
;
A
#
# COMPACT_ATOMS: atom_id res chain seq x y z
N MET A 1 -52.94 -10.71 -21.86
CA MET A 1 -51.66 -10.21 -21.34
C MET A 1 -50.60 -10.47 -22.39
N THR A 2 -49.54 -9.68 -22.43
CA THR A 2 -48.24 -10.12 -22.95
C THR A 2 -47.57 -10.95 -21.86
N CYS A 3 -47.27 -12.22 -22.12
CA CYS A 3 -46.26 -12.92 -21.32
C CYS A 3 -44.90 -12.40 -21.78
N ILE A 4 -44.14 -11.87 -20.82
CA ILE A 4 -42.77 -11.36 -20.99
C ILE A 4 -41.96 -11.75 -19.74
N ALA A 5 -42.24 -12.94 -19.21
CA ALA A 5 -41.34 -13.62 -18.28
C ALA A 5 -40.37 -14.41 -19.15
N ASP A 6 -39.09 -14.14 -18.94
CA ASP A 6 -37.89 -14.57 -19.66
C ASP A 6 -36.82 -14.33 -18.58
N ILE A 7 -36.45 -15.35 -17.78
CA ILE A 7 -35.68 -15.16 -16.52
C ILE A 7 -34.18 -15.24 -16.79
N ASP A 8 -33.75 -16.26 -17.53
CA ASP A 8 -32.38 -16.44 -18.05
C ASP A 8 -32.02 -15.38 -19.11
N GLN A 9 -33.02 -14.77 -19.75
CA GLN A 9 -32.91 -13.76 -20.81
C GLN A 9 -32.34 -14.29 -22.14
N ASP A 10 -32.40 -15.60 -22.41
CA ASP A 10 -31.98 -16.14 -23.72
C ASP A 10 -32.95 -15.79 -24.87
N GLY A 11 -34.16 -15.32 -24.53
CA GLY A 11 -35.20 -14.91 -25.47
C GLY A 11 -36.30 -15.96 -25.70
N LYS A 12 -36.32 -17.05 -24.94
CA LYS A 12 -37.42 -18.02 -24.82
C LYS A 12 -38.28 -17.71 -23.57
N PRO A 13 -39.52 -17.20 -23.71
CA PRO A 13 -40.31 -16.85 -22.53
C PRO A 13 -40.73 -18.09 -21.72
N ASN A 14 -40.36 -18.19 -20.44
CA ASN A 14 -40.40 -19.36 -19.52
C ASN A 14 -41.38 -20.49 -19.88
N HIS A 15 -42.67 -20.18 -20.10
CA HIS A 15 -43.71 -21.16 -20.47
C HIS A 15 -43.50 -21.94 -21.80
N LEU A 16 -42.43 -21.64 -22.54
CA LEU A 16 -41.96 -22.34 -23.74
C LEU A 16 -40.57 -22.94 -23.56
N ASP A 17 -39.95 -22.76 -22.40
CA ASP A 17 -38.71 -23.40 -22.06
C ASP A 17 -38.88 -24.79 -21.47
N LEU A 18 -37.74 -25.43 -21.29
CA LEU A 18 -37.57 -26.65 -20.52
C LEU A 18 -36.61 -26.46 -19.35
N ASP A 19 -35.92 -25.32 -19.29
CA ASP A 19 -34.96 -24.85 -18.28
C ASP A 19 -35.15 -23.33 -18.24
N ALA A 20 -36.03 -22.85 -17.35
CA ALA A 20 -36.67 -21.55 -17.49
C ALA A 20 -35.95 -20.38 -16.79
N ASP A 21 -34.90 -20.68 -16.04
CA ASP A 21 -34.02 -19.78 -15.30
C ASP A 21 -32.52 -20.02 -15.57
N GLY A 22 -32.17 -21.09 -16.30
CA GLY A 22 -30.84 -21.32 -16.84
C GLY A 22 -29.88 -22.05 -15.89
N ASP A 23 -30.41 -22.74 -14.87
CA ASP A 23 -29.61 -23.46 -13.86
C ASP A 23 -29.07 -24.82 -14.34
N GLY A 24 -29.49 -25.30 -15.52
CA GLY A 24 -29.15 -26.60 -16.08
C GLY A 24 -30.06 -27.75 -15.64
N CYS A 25 -30.98 -27.50 -14.71
CA CYS A 25 -31.88 -28.45 -14.07
C CYS A 25 -33.33 -28.22 -14.51
N SER A 26 -33.68 -28.78 -15.67
CA SER A 26 -34.98 -28.60 -16.32
C SER A 26 -36.23 -28.51 -15.41
N ASP A 27 -37.18 -27.61 -15.75
CA ASP A 27 -38.50 -27.36 -15.13
C ASP A 27 -39.24 -28.61 -14.60
N ALA A 28 -39.06 -29.73 -15.31
CA ALA A 28 -39.68 -31.02 -15.02
C ALA A 28 -39.00 -31.77 -13.86
N TYR A 29 -37.67 -31.71 -13.74
CA TYR A 29 -36.91 -32.32 -12.65
C TYR A 29 -37.32 -31.69 -11.32
N GLU A 30 -37.25 -30.37 -11.25
CA GLU A 30 -37.53 -29.58 -10.04
C GLU A 30 -39.00 -29.63 -9.63
N SER A 31 -39.90 -29.75 -10.61
CA SER A 31 -41.32 -30.04 -10.37
C SER A 31 -41.58 -31.45 -9.80
N GLU A 32 -40.55 -32.28 -9.64
CA GLU A 32 -40.58 -33.72 -9.32
C GLU A 32 -41.35 -34.59 -10.35
N VAL A 33 -41.37 -34.15 -11.61
CA VAL A 33 -42.15 -34.77 -12.70
C VAL A 33 -41.31 -35.83 -13.44
N THR A 34 -41.41 -37.06 -12.94
CA THR A 34 -40.64 -38.22 -13.43
C THR A 34 -41.26 -38.99 -14.61
N SER A 35 -42.31 -38.46 -15.26
CA SER A 35 -42.93 -39.06 -16.45
C SER A 35 -43.36 -38.00 -17.47
N ASN A 36 -43.58 -38.41 -18.72
CA ASN A 36 -43.93 -37.53 -19.84
C ASN A 36 -45.20 -37.99 -20.59
N ASP A 37 -46.17 -38.57 -19.87
CA ASP A 37 -47.43 -39.08 -20.41
C ASP A 37 -48.67 -38.61 -19.61
N ASN A 38 -49.86 -38.94 -20.10
CA ASN A 38 -51.14 -38.60 -19.46
C ASN A 38 -51.36 -39.26 -18.07
N SER A 39 -50.38 -40.00 -17.51
CA SER A 39 -50.48 -40.52 -16.13
C SER A 39 -50.42 -39.43 -15.05
N LEU A 40 -49.99 -38.21 -15.42
CA LEU A 40 -49.88 -37.04 -14.53
C LEU A 40 -51.19 -36.27 -14.32
N GLU A 41 -52.27 -36.61 -15.02
CA GLU A 41 -53.57 -35.96 -14.87
C GLU A 41 -54.53 -36.74 -13.93
N LEU A 42 -55.45 -36.03 -13.28
CA LEU A 42 -56.51 -36.65 -12.47
C LEU A 42 -57.54 -37.42 -13.32
N VAL A 43 -57.71 -37.02 -14.58
CA VAL A 43 -58.43 -37.74 -15.65
C VAL A 43 -57.77 -37.28 -16.95
N ALA A 44 -57.46 -38.21 -17.86
CA ALA A 44 -56.84 -37.86 -19.14
C ALA A 44 -57.65 -36.80 -19.92
N ASP A 45 -56.91 -35.87 -20.54
CA ASP A 45 -57.34 -34.72 -21.32
C ASP A 45 -58.14 -33.67 -20.50
N ASN A 46 -57.90 -33.55 -19.18
CA ASN A 46 -58.65 -32.63 -18.30
C ASN A 46 -57.89 -31.39 -17.81
N GLY A 47 -56.59 -31.27 -18.08
CA GLY A 47 -55.76 -30.13 -17.70
C GLY A 47 -55.57 -29.94 -16.18
N ARG A 48 -55.82 -30.99 -15.39
CA ARG A 48 -55.74 -30.94 -13.93
C ARG A 48 -54.82 -32.03 -13.39
N VAL A 49 -53.58 -31.62 -13.09
CA VAL A 49 -52.53 -32.49 -12.56
C VAL A 49 -52.93 -33.24 -11.29
N ASN A 50 -52.35 -34.42 -11.10
CA ASN A 50 -52.53 -35.27 -9.92
C ASN A 50 -51.34 -35.25 -8.95
N TYR A 51 -50.22 -34.64 -9.34
CA TYR A 51 -49.08 -34.31 -8.49
C TYR A 51 -49.21 -32.91 -7.88
N VAL A 52 -48.29 -32.56 -6.97
CA VAL A 52 -48.12 -31.21 -6.44
C VAL A 52 -46.73 -30.75 -6.88
N SER A 53 -46.67 -29.80 -7.81
CA SER A 53 -45.39 -29.25 -8.28
C SER A 53 -44.68 -28.46 -7.17
N LYS A 54 -43.34 -28.56 -7.13
CA LYS A 54 -42.45 -27.72 -6.31
C LYS A 54 -41.88 -26.50 -7.05
N TYR A 55 -42.06 -26.40 -8.37
CA TYR A 55 -41.52 -25.40 -9.30
C TYR A 55 -41.20 -24.02 -8.70
N SER A 56 -42.18 -23.39 -8.04
CA SER A 56 -42.08 -21.99 -7.57
C SER A 56 -41.14 -21.73 -6.37
N THR A 57 -40.22 -22.65 -6.05
CA THR A 57 -39.15 -22.44 -5.05
C THR A 57 -37.75 -22.75 -5.58
N PHE A 58 -37.63 -23.22 -6.82
CA PHE A 58 -36.37 -23.56 -7.47
C PHE A 58 -36.32 -22.77 -8.78
N ALA A 59 -37.01 -23.27 -9.83
CA ALA A 59 -37.29 -22.82 -11.21
C ALA A 59 -37.56 -21.31 -11.50
N THR A 60 -36.79 -20.45 -10.86
CA THR A 60 -36.82 -19.00 -10.83
C THR A 60 -35.46 -18.40 -10.45
N SER A 61 -34.40 -19.20 -10.31
CA SER A 61 -33.04 -18.79 -9.98
C SER A 61 -31.96 -19.75 -10.50
N SER A 62 -31.09 -19.24 -11.37
CA SER A 62 -29.83 -19.85 -11.83
C SER A 62 -28.87 -20.32 -10.72
N ASN A 63 -29.13 -19.93 -9.46
CA ASN A 63 -28.22 -20.13 -8.32
C ASN A 63 -28.68 -21.22 -7.35
N VAL A 64 -29.69 -22.04 -7.69
CA VAL A 64 -30.20 -23.10 -6.80
C VAL A 64 -30.44 -24.41 -7.59
N ALA A 65 -29.41 -24.83 -8.33
CA ALA A 65 -29.42 -25.97 -9.24
C ALA A 65 -29.74 -27.29 -8.51
N THR A 66 -31.01 -27.67 -8.45
CA THR A 66 -31.47 -28.83 -7.62
C THR A 66 -30.98 -30.20 -8.08
N CYS A 67 -30.25 -30.25 -9.19
CA CYS A 67 -29.67 -31.44 -9.80
C CYS A 67 -28.14 -31.35 -9.97
N ALA A 68 -27.51 -30.28 -9.47
CA ALA A 68 -26.07 -30.14 -9.44
C ALA A 68 -25.43 -31.12 -8.43
N ASP A 69 -24.16 -31.38 -8.70
CA ASP A 69 -23.20 -32.30 -8.09
C ASP A 69 -21.86 -31.61 -8.40
N SER A 70 -21.72 -30.39 -7.86
CA SER A 70 -20.72 -29.40 -8.32
C SER A 70 -19.30 -29.87 -8.08
N ASP A 71 -19.09 -30.65 -7.02
CA ASP A 71 -17.81 -31.24 -6.71
C ASP A 71 -17.49 -32.56 -7.43
N GLY A 72 -18.52 -33.31 -7.83
CA GLY A 72 -18.42 -34.64 -8.44
C GLY A 72 -18.29 -35.81 -7.47
N ASP A 73 -18.59 -35.65 -6.18
CA ASP A 73 -18.57 -36.75 -5.18
C ASP A 73 -19.79 -37.68 -5.28
N GLY A 74 -20.94 -37.16 -5.73
CA GLY A 74 -22.21 -37.88 -5.87
C GLY A 74 -23.27 -37.58 -4.81
N ILE A 75 -23.02 -36.63 -3.92
CA ILE A 75 -24.02 -35.84 -3.19
C ILE A 75 -24.55 -34.76 -4.16
N LEU A 76 -25.60 -34.03 -3.78
CA LEU A 76 -26.16 -32.94 -4.59
C LEU A 76 -26.19 -31.70 -3.73
N ASP A 77 -25.72 -30.57 -4.26
CA ASP A 77 -25.47 -29.28 -3.59
C ASP A 77 -26.56 -28.90 -2.56
N THR A 78 -27.83 -29.08 -2.93
CA THR A 78 -29.01 -28.91 -2.04
C THR A 78 -29.06 -29.77 -0.75
N ASN A 79 -28.13 -30.70 -0.56
CA ASN A 79 -27.93 -31.56 0.61
C ASN A 79 -26.45 -31.66 1.00
N ASP A 80 -25.59 -30.89 0.34
CA ASP A 80 -24.21 -30.70 0.70
C ASP A 80 -24.06 -29.58 1.74
N ILE A 81 -22.83 -29.28 2.16
CA ILE A 81 -22.47 -28.09 2.92
C ILE A 81 -21.09 -27.51 2.55
N ASP A 82 -20.41 -28.08 1.56
CA ASP A 82 -19.02 -27.90 1.14
C ASP A 82 -19.01 -28.11 -0.39
N ASP A 83 -19.81 -27.31 -1.12
CA ASP A 83 -20.30 -27.57 -2.50
C ASP A 83 -19.19 -27.79 -3.56
N ASP A 84 -17.95 -27.34 -3.31
CA ASP A 84 -16.77 -27.59 -4.15
C ASP A 84 -15.73 -28.53 -3.51
N ASN A 85 -15.95 -28.96 -2.27
CA ASN A 85 -15.12 -29.85 -1.48
C ASN A 85 -13.68 -29.34 -1.19
N ASP A 86 -13.51 -28.02 -1.03
CA ASP A 86 -12.29 -27.40 -0.46
C ASP A 86 -12.15 -27.67 1.06
N GLY A 87 -13.24 -28.04 1.74
CA GLY A 87 -13.27 -28.37 3.17
C GLY A 87 -13.73 -27.23 4.09
N ILE A 88 -14.24 -26.12 3.55
CA ILE A 88 -14.82 -25.01 4.29
C ILE A 88 -16.33 -25.26 4.43
N LEU A 89 -17.21 -24.28 4.19
CA LEU A 89 -18.65 -24.41 4.42
C LEU A 89 -19.38 -23.28 3.69
N ASP A 90 -20.19 -23.53 2.65
CA ASP A 90 -20.78 -22.51 1.76
C ASP A 90 -21.28 -21.19 2.42
N ALA A 91 -21.87 -21.31 3.62
CA ALA A 91 -22.35 -20.19 4.43
C ALA A 91 -21.24 -19.40 5.20
N VAL A 92 -19.97 -19.73 4.99
CA VAL A 92 -18.74 -19.10 5.47
C VAL A 92 -18.05 -18.39 4.30
N GLU A 93 -17.92 -19.04 3.14
CA GLU A 93 -17.43 -18.37 1.91
C GLU A 93 -18.42 -17.32 1.40
N SER A 94 -19.70 -17.69 1.33
CA SER A 94 -20.78 -16.85 0.78
C SER A 94 -21.88 -16.51 1.82
N PRO A 95 -21.62 -15.89 2.99
CA PRO A 95 -22.62 -15.75 4.07
C PRO A 95 -23.91 -15.01 3.67
N GLU A 96 -23.83 -14.07 2.72
CA GLU A 96 -25.02 -13.37 2.21
C GLU A 96 -25.82 -14.18 1.18
N CYS A 97 -25.31 -15.32 0.71
CA CYS A 97 -26.06 -16.28 -0.09
C CYS A 97 -26.87 -17.29 0.74
N PHE A 98 -26.58 -17.47 2.03
CA PHE A 98 -27.24 -18.49 2.87
C PHE A 98 -28.13 -17.92 3.98
N TYR A 99 -29.20 -18.62 4.36
CA TYR A 99 -30.12 -18.20 5.42
C TYR A 99 -29.53 -18.48 6.81
N THR A 100 -29.40 -17.44 7.62
CA THR A 100 -28.82 -17.57 8.96
C THR A 100 -29.79 -18.24 9.94
N ALA A 101 -29.25 -18.73 11.07
CA ALA A 101 -30.07 -19.20 12.18
C ALA A 101 -31.06 -18.13 12.70
N GLN A 102 -30.79 -16.82 12.54
CA GLN A 102 -31.72 -15.77 12.97
C GLN A 102 -32.94 -15.66 12.04
N ASP A 103 -32.76 -15.89 10.73
CA ASP A 103 -33.83 -15.87 9.73
C ASP A 103 -34.83 -17.00 9.95
N PHE A 104 -34.36 -18.16 10.41
CA PHE A 104 -35.22 -19.27 10.80
C PHE A 104 -35.78 -19.18 12.22
N VAL A 105 -35.15 -18.47 13.16
CA VAL A 105 -35.66 -18.36 14.54
C VAL A 105 -37.02 -17.64 14.60
N ARG A 106 -37.33 -16.72 13.67
CA ARG A 106 -38.61 -15.99 13.63
C ARG A 106 -39.44 -16.36 12.38
N PRO A 107 -40.75 -16.64 12.51
CA PRO A 107 -41.62 -16.84 11.36
C PRO A 107 -41.71 -15.61 10.45
N THR A 108 -41.58 -15.81 9.13
CA THR A 108 -41.71 -14.76 8.11
C THR A 108 -43.14 -14.24 7.98
N SER A 109 -44.14 -15.06 8.32
CA SER A 109 -45.54 -14.65 8.40
C SER A 109 -46.29 -15.33 9.55
N VAL A 110 -47.34 -14.66 10.06
CA VAL A 110 -48.28 -15.22 11.03
C VAL A 110 -49.73 -14.84 10.71
N SER A 111 -50.65 -15.80 10.82
CA SER A 111 -52.10 -15.58 10.68
C SER A 111 -52.92 -16.47 11.63
N THR A 112 -54.23 -16.23 11.74
CA THR A 112 -55.11 -16.98 12.66
C THR A 112 -56.54 -17.13 12.12
N GLU A 113 -57.23 -18.20 12.52
CA GLU A 113 -58.67 -18.44 12.26
C GLU A 113 -59.55 -18.08 13.48
N LEU A 114 -58.94 -17.54 14.53
CA LEU A 114 -59.61 -17.04 15.72
C LEU A 114 -59.87 -15.53 15.59
N ALA A 115 -61.05 -15.09 16.02
CA ALA A 115 -61.38 -13.67 16.00
C ALA A 115 -60.48 -12.91 17.00
N ILE A 116 -59.71 -11.94 16.50
CA ILE A 116 -58.78 -11.10 17.27
C ILE A 116 -59.51 -10.34 18.40
N TYR A 117 -58.84 -10.18 19.54
CA TYR A 117 -59.36 -9.42 20.67
C TYR A 117 -59.15 -7.91 20.48
N SER A 118 -60.23 -7.13 20.64
CA SER A 118 -60.20 -5.67 20.70
C SER A 118 -59.38 -5.02 19.56
N THR A 119 -58.25 -4.37 19.87
CA THR A 119 -57.34 -3.71 18.92
C THR A 119 -55.95 -4.35 18.88
N ASN A 120 -55.80 -5.59 19.34
CA ASN A 120 -54.55 -6.35 19.12
C ASN A 120 -54.36 -6.63 17.62
N VAL A 121 -53.14 -6.98 17.22
CA VAL A 121 -52.81 -7.39 15.84
C VAL A 121 -52.07 -8.73 15.92
N ILE A 122 -52.28 -9.63 14.95
CA ILE A 122 -51.67 -10.98 14.99
C ILE A 122 -50.16 -10.95 14.76
N THR A 123 -49.67 -10.01 13.95
CA THR A 123 -48.23 -9.80 13.67
C THR A 123 -47.43 -9.33 14.88
N ASN A 124 -48.09 -8.81 15.92
CA ASN A 124 -47.48 -8.55 17.23
C ASN A 124 -47.04 -9.83 17.97
N ALA A 125 -47.19 -11.01 17.35
CA ALA A 125 -46.61 -12.26 17.81
C ALA A 125 -45.22 -12.53 17.22
N ILE A 126 -44.74 -11.73 16.27
CA ILE A 126 -43.45 -11.91 15.57
C ILE A 126 -42.70 -10.59 15.35
N ASP A 127 -43.12 -9.49 16.01
CA ASP A 127 -42.58 -8.14 15.80
C ASP A 127 -41.28 -7.85 16.57
N ASN A 128 -40.78 -8.80 17.36
CA ASN A 128 -39.60 -8.70 18.24
C ASN A 128 -39.72 -7.59 19.32
N SER A 129 -40.93 -7.23 19.74
CA SER A 129 -41.19 -6.26 20.81
C SER A 129 -41.89 -6.89 22.01
N ALA A 130 -41.16 -7.00 23.13
CA ALA A 130 -41.69 -7.44 24.42
C ALA A 130 -42.74 -6.49 25.05
N THR A 131 -43.14 -5.42 24.36
CA THR A 131 -44.15 -4.44 24.82
C THR A 131 -45.49 -4.56 24.08
N THR A 132 -45.48 -5.18 22.90
CA THR A 132 -46.64 -5.46 22.06
C THR A 132 -47.02 -6.94 22.20
N TYR A 133 -48.28 -7.28 21.90
CA TYR A 133 -48.70 -8.68 21.88
C TYR A 133 -49.92 -8.90 20.97
N SER A 134 -50.01 -10.10 20.44
CA SER A 134 -51.20 -10.65 19.79
C SER A 134 -52.16 -11.22 20.82
N ALA A 135 -53.47 -11.20 20.55
CA ALA A 135 -54.49 -11.85 21.38
C ALA A 135 -55.77 -12.14 20.57
N PHE A 136 -56.47 -13.21 20.93
CA PHE A 136 -57.78 -13.59 20.37
C PHE A 136 -58.88 -13.55 21.43
N ASN A 137 -60.15 -13.50 21.01
CA ASN A 137 -61.25 -13.51 21.98
C ASN A 137 -61.25 -14.83 22.77
N GLY A 138 -61.39 -14.73 24.09
CA GLY A 138 -61.55 -15.90 24.95
C GLY A 138 -62.87 -16.64 24.70
N SER A 139 -62.90 -17.93 25.02
CA SER A 139 -64.02 -18.85 24.84
C SER A 139 -64.51 -19.07 23.40
N ILE A 140 -63.63 -18.88 22.38
CA ILE A 140 -63.91 -19.38 21.03
C ILE A 140 -63.73 -20.90 21.03
N ASN A 141 -64.70 -21.63 20.47
CA ASN A 141 -64.49 -23.03 20.08
C ASN A 141 -63.43 -23.08 18.97
N TRP A 142 -62.23 -23.53 19.33
CA TRP A 142 -61.05 -23.60 18.47
C TRP A 142 -60.81 -24.99 17.87
N VAL A 143 -61.71 -25.97 18.10
CA VAL A 143 -61.49 -27.34 17.63
C VAL A 143 -61.46 -27.39 16.10
N GLY A 144 -60.35 -27.87 15.56
CA GLY A 144 -60.06 -27.88 14.12
C GLY A 144 -59.64 -26.53 13.54
N LYS A 145 -59.43 -25.50 14.38
CA LYS A 145 -58.99 -24.16 13.96
C LYS A 145 -57.53 -23.87 14.27
N SER A 146 -56.87 -23.12 13.40
CA SER A 146 -55.54 -22.56 13.64
C SER A 146 -55.58 -21.39 14.64
N LEU A 147 -54.90 -21.56 15.77
CA LEU A 147 -54.56 -20.48 16.71
C LEU A 147 -53.54 -19.54 16.06
N PHE A 148 -52.52 -20.13 15.45
CA PHE A 148 -51.47 -19.48 14.66
C PHE A 148 -51.13 -20.40 13.49
N ASN A 149 -51.18 -19.90 12.26
CA ASN A 149 -50.41 -20.45 11.13
C ASN A 149 -49.12 -19.63 11.01
N LEU A 150 -48.01 -20.28 10.70
CA LEU A 150 -46.66 -19.72 10.65
C LEU A 150 -45.98 -20.15 9.35
N THR A 151 -45.23 -19.25 8.73
CA THR A 151 -44.34 -19.55 7.60
C THR A 151 -42.89 -19.42 8.06
N ALA A 152 -42.02 -20.34 7.66
CA ALA A 152 -40.56 -20.22 7.85
C ALA A 152 -39.93 -19.41 6.70
N ALA A 153 -38.60 -19.20 6.72
CA ALA A 153 -37.88 -18.59 5.60
C ALA A 153 -37.79 -19.57 4.41
N SER A 154 -37.19 -20.74 4.65
CA SER A 154 -37.26 -21.94 3.80
C SER A 154 -37.81 -23.14 4.60
N ALA A 155 -37.86 -24.33 4.01
CA ALA A 155 -38.29 -25.56 4.68
C ALA A 155 -37.21 -26.08 5.64
N THR A 156 -37.32 -25.78 6.93
CA THR A 156 -36.33 -26.15 7.96
C THR A 156 -36.81 -27.28 8.89
N ARG A 157 -35.90 -27.85 9.69
CA ARG A 157 -36.21 -28.80 10.78
C ARG A 157 -36.42 -28.02 12.09
N ILE A 158 -37.42 -28.38 12.90
CA ILE A 158 -37.64 -27.73 14.22
C ILE A 158 -37.84 -28.75 15.34
N THR A 159 -37.23 -28.49 16.50
CA THR A 159 -37.46 -29.24 17.75
C THR A 159 -38.69 -28.74 18.52
N GLY A 160 -39.24 -27.59 18.15
CA GLY A 160 -40.52 -27.09 18.68
C GLY A 160 -40.86 -25.66 18.25
N VAL A 161 -41.97 -25.15 18.78
CA VAL A 161 -42.36 -23.72 18.70
C VAL A 161 -42.42 -23.14 20.10
N SER A 162 -41.67 -22.08 20.34
CA SER A 162 -41.69 -21.30 21.58
C SER A 162 -42.69 -20.14 21.46
N LEU A 163 -43.45 -19.86 22.53
CA LEU A 163 -44.34 -18.71 22.64
C LEU A 163 -44.08 -17.98 23.96
N ASP A 164 -43.73 -16.69 23.89
CA ASP A 164 -43.58 -15.84 25.08
C ASP A 164 -44.93 -15.18 25.43
N LEU A 165 -45.43 -15.49 26.63
CA LEU A 165 -46.81 -15.18 27.02
C LEU A 165 -46.92 -13.85 27.81
N SER A 166 -47.96 -13.07 27.50
CA SER A 166 -48.31 -11.81 28.16
C SER A 166 -49.72 -11.84 28.75
N THR A 167 -49.78 -11.77 30.09
CA THR A 167 -50.97 -11.66 30.96
C THR A 167 -52.08 -12.72 30.85
N TRP A 168 -52.24 -13.41 29.72
CA TRP A 168 -53.35 -14.34 29.47
C TRP A 168 -52.88 -15.64 28.79
N ALA A 169 -53.28 -16.77 29.36
CA ALA A 169 -53.01 -18.10 28.83
C ALA A 169 -53.68 -18.37 27.46
N LEU A 170 -53.17 -19.36 26.73
CA LEU A 170 -53.76 -19.86 25.49
C LEU A 170 -54.99 -20.74 25.77
N SER A 171 -54.91 -21.64 26.77
CA SER A 171 -55.97 -22.61 27.11
C SER A 171 -56.82 -22.15 28.29
N ASN A 172 -58.16 -22.28 28.18
CA ASN A 172 -59.12 -21.96 29.25
C ASN A 172 -59.19 -23.05 30.35
N GLY A 173 -58.03 -23.57 30.77
CA GLY A 173 -57.87 -24.75 31.62
C GLY A 173 -57.35 -25.99 30.87
N ALA A 174 -56.78 -26.94 31.60
CA ALA A 174 -55.95 -28.03 31.07
C ALA A 174 -56.65 -29.02 30.10
N THR A 175 -57.98 -29.08 30.08
CA THR A 175 -58.74 -29.92 29.12
C THR A 175 -58.97 -29.24 27.76
N ASN A 176 -58.57 -27.98 27.61
CA ASN A 176 -58.64 -27.26 26.34
C ASN A 176 -57.26 -27.36 25.67
N THR A 177 -57.12 -28.28 24.72
CA THR A 177 -55.83 -28.61 24.11
C THR A 177 -55.70 -28.14 22.67
N PHE A 178 -54.45 -27.95 22.25
CA PHE A 178 -54.00 -27.70 20.88
C PHE A 178 -52.76 -28.54 20.58
N LYS A 179 -52.32 -28.62 19.33
CA LYS A 179 -51.09 -29.34 18.93
C LYS A 179 -50.35 -28.60 17.83
N LEU A 180 -49.04 -28.85 17.71
CA LEU A 180 -48.21 -28.41 16.60
C LEU A 180 -48.38 -29.35 15.40
N GLN A 181 -48.51 -28.78 14.21
CA GLN A 181 -48.51 -29.47 12.93
C GLN A 181 -47.57 -28.80 11.92
N GLY A 182 -47.05 -29.58 10.98
CA GLY A 182 -46.24 -29.13 9.84
C GLY A 182 -46.90 -29.47 8.50
N SER A 183 -46.55 -28.71 7.46
CA SER A 183 -47.04 -28.90 6.09
C SER A 183 -46.01 -28.42 5.07
N THR A 184 -45.92 -29.12 3.94
CA THR A 184 -45.16 -28.69 2.76
C THR A 184 -45.97 -27.77 1.84
N ASN A 185 -47.31 -27.70 1.99
CA ASN A 185 -48.19 -26.96 1.09
C ASN A 185 -49.11 -25.93 1.76
N GLY A 186 -48.96 -25.72 3.07
CA GLY A 186 -49.67 -24.72 3.89
C GLY A 186 -51.19 -24.83 3.93
N THR A 187 -51.80 -25.81 3.28
CA THR A 187 -53.23 -25.77 2.92
C THR A 187 -53.96 -27.07 3.23
N THR A 188 -53.61 -28.16 2.57
CA THR A 188 -54.45 -29.38 2.50
C THR A 188 -53.91 -30.54 3.31
N THR A 189 -52.58 -30.69 3.40
CA THR A 189 -51.92 -31.82 4.08
C THR A 189 -51.18 -31.31 5.31
N TRP A 190 -51.49 -31.85 6.49
CA TRP A 190 -50.91 -31.41 7.76
C TRP A 190 -50.55 -32.61 8.64
N THR A 191 -49.28 -32.76 8.97
CA THR A 191 -48.73 -33.83 9.81
C THR A 191 -48.62 -33.40 11.27
N ASP A 192 -48.89 -34.30 12.22
CA ASP A 192 -48.76 -34.02 13.66
C ASP A 192 -47.30 -34.02 14.11
N LEU A 193 -46.84 -32.90 14.66
CA LEU A 193 -45.49 -32.75 15.21
C LEU A 193 -45.46 -32.92 16.74
N SER A 194 -46.55 -32.52 17.42
CA SER A 194 -46.72 -32.73 18.86
C SER A 194 -47.97 -33.56 19.19
N VAL A 195 -47.92 -34.24 20.34
CA VAL A 195 -49.15 -34.67 21.03
C VAL A 195 -49.99 -33.44 21.45
N PRO A 196 -51.29 -33.58 21.75
CA PRO A 196 -52.10 -32.48 22.25
C PRO A 196 -51.63 -31.98 23.62
N VAL A 197 -51.34 -30.67 23.69
CA VAL A 197 -50.87 -29.94 24.89
C VAL A 197 -51.87 -28.84 25.28
N ALA A 198 -51.73 -28.27 26.48
CA ALA A 198 -52.48 -27.10 26.91
C ALA A 198 -51.56 -26.14 27.68
N SER A 199 -51.64 -24.85 27.39
CA SER A 199 -50.92 -23.82 28.15
C SER A 199 -51.88 -23.08 29.07
N THR A 200 -51.65 -23.20 30.38
CA THR A 200 -52.37 -22.45 31.43
C THR A 200 -51.48 -21.40 32.11
N LEU A 201 -50.24 -21.24 31.62
CA LEU A 201 -49.33 -20.16 32.02
C LEU A 201 -49.87 -18.82 31.51
N THR A 202 -49.72 -17.75 32.30
CA THR A 202 -50.16 -16.39 31.95
C THR A 202 -49.02 -15.43 31.65
N THR A 203 -47.77 -15.83 31.92
CA THR A 203 -46.56 -15.03 31.70
C THR A 203 -45.36 -15.94 31.44
N GLY A 204 -44.44 -15.50 30.57
CA GLY A 204 -43.19 -16.20 30.28
C GLY A 204 -43.34 -17.30 29.23
N THR A 205 -42.23 -17.96 28.92
CA THR A 205 -42.08 -18.85 27.77
C THR A 205 -42.83 -20.18 27.93
N PHE A 206 -43.54 -20.59 26.89
CA PHE A 206 -44.17 -21.91 26.76
C PHE A 206 -43.77 -22.55 25.43
N VAL A 207 -43.14 -23.72 25.47
CA VAL A 207 -42.65 -24.43 24.27
C VAL A 207 -43.54 -25.63 23.94
N VAL A 208 -43.92 -25.74 22.66
CA VAL A 208 -44.58 -26.91 22.08
C VAL A 208 -43.54 -27.73 21.33
N ASN A 209 -43.02 -28.76 21.98
CA ASN A 209 -41.98 -29.62 21.41
C ASN A 209 -42.51 -30.46 20.24
N ASN A 210 -41.74 -30.52 19.15
CA ASN A 210 -41.89 -31.49 18.07
C ASN A 210 -41.30 -32.84 18.54
N THR A 211 -42.16 -33.72 19.05
CA THR A 211 -41.77 -35.05 19.56
C THR A 211 -42.17 -36.18 18.63
N LEU A 212 -42.75 -35.88 17.47
CA LEU A 212 -43.31 -36.88 16.55
C LEU A 212 -42.57 -36.92 15.21
N GLN A 213 -42.09 -35.78 14.70
CA GLN A 213 -41.32 -35.68 13.44
C GLN A 213 -40.16 -34.67 13.58
N PRO A 214 -39.25 -34.81 14.57
CA PRO A 214 -38.16 -33.86 14.81
C PRO A 214 -37.24 -33.68 13.60
N ASN A 215 -36.99 -34.74 12.85
CA ASN A 215 -36.04 -34.78 11.74
C ASN A 215 -36.68 -34.47 10.36
N THR A 216 -37.92 -33.96 10.32
CA THR A 216 -38.66 -33.72 9.06
C THR A 216 -38.86 -32.23 8.84
N ALA A 217 -38.43 -31.74 7.68
CA ALA A 217 -38.51 -30.33 7.33
C ALA A 217 -39.90 -29.91 6.81
N TYR A 218 -40.31 -28.67 7.10
CA TYR A 218 -41.56 -28.09 6.61
C TYR A 218 -41.44 -26.56 6.42
N GLY A 219 -41.98 -26.01 5.33
CA GLY A 219 -42.05 -24.54 5.13
C GLY A 219 -43.20 -23.88 5.90
N PHE A 220 -44.23 -24.65 6.28
CA PHE A 220 -45.42 -24.14 6.97
C PHE A 220 -45.70 -24.91 8.26
N TYR A 221 -46.01 -24.18 9.32
CA TYR A 221 -46.35 -24.73 10.64
C TYR A 221 -47.65 -24.15 11.16
N ARG A 222 -48.32 -24.85 12.07
CA ARG A 222 -49.46 -24.28 12.80
C ARG A 222 -49.67 -24.89 14.18
N LEU A 223 -50.26 -24.09 15.06
CA LEU A 223 -50.87 -24.54 16.30
C LEU A 223 -52.39 -24.68 16.07
N VAL A 224 -52.90 -25.90 16.07
CA VAL A 224 -54.33 -26.21 15.80
C VAL A 224 -55.05 -26.69 17.05
N GLY A 225 -56.24 -26.17 17.32
CA GLY A 225 -57.07 -26.57 18.47
C GLY A 225 -57.60 -28.00 18.34
N VAL A 226 -57.44 -28.80 19.39
CA VAL A 226 -57.80 -30.23 19.45
C VAL A 226 -59.05 -30.46 20.30
N ALA A 227 -59.17 -29.80 21.45
CA ALA A 227 -60.32 -29.93 22.33
C ALA A 227 -60.65 -28.61 23.05
N GLY A 228 -61.92 -28.40 23.38
CA GLY A 228 -62.35 -27.29 24.24
C GLY A 228 -62.38 -25.92 23.54
N SER A 229 -61.91 -24.87 24.23
CA SER A 229 -62.00 -23.49 23.77
C SER A 229 -60.84 -22.62 24.25
N SER A 230 -60.59 -21.53 23.51
CA SER A 230 -59.52 -20.56 23.78
C SER A 230 -59.68 -19.86 25.14
N PHE A 231 -58.56 -19.46 25.72
CA PHE A 231 -58.47 -18.25 26.54
C PHE A 231 -57.77 -17.16 25.73
N TYR A 232 -57.60 -15.93 26.24
CA TYR A 232 -57.28 -14.78 25.37
C TYR A 232 -55.93 -14.88 24.63
N GLY A 233 -55.00 -15.72 25.10
CA GLY A 233 -53.80 -16.07 24.35
C GLY A 233 -52.90 -14.90 24.04
N GLY A 234 -52.50 -14.15 25.07
CA GLY A 234 -51.58 -13.02 24.90
C GLY A 234 -50.18 -13.54 24.59
N VAL A 235 -49.67 -13.28 23.39
CA VAL A 235 -48.33 -13.72 22.95
C VAL A 235 -47.56 -12.52 22.40
N THR A 236 -46.40 -12.23 22.99
CA THR A 236 -45.47 -11.15 22.58
C THR A 236 -44.51 -11.59 21.49
N ASP A 237 -44.17 -12.89 21.47
CA ASP A 237 -43.16 -13.41 20.56
C ASP A 237 -43.40 -14.91 20.30
N ILE A 238 -43.09 -15.35 19.08
CA ILE A 238 -43.19 -16.73 18.60
C ILE A 238 -41.91 -17.03 17.86
N LYS A 239 -41.19 -18.05 18.33
CA LYS A 239 -39.93 -18.47 17.76
C LYS A 239 -39.96 -19.95 17.39
N PHE A 240 -39.37 -20.29 16.26
CA PHE A 240 -39.02 -21.67 15.96
C PHE A 240 -37.83 -22.07 16.84
N VAL A 241 -37.89 -23.25 17.45
CA VAL A 241 -36.78 -23.82 18.19
C VAL A 241 -36.04 -24.73 17.21
N LEU A 242 -34.93 -24.23 16.67
CA LEU A 242 -34.05 -24.98 15.78
C LEU A 242 -33.42 -26.17 16.54
N PRO A 243 -32.93 -27.20 15.84
CA PRO A 243 -32.13 -28.23 16.47
C PRO A 243 -30.70 -27.73 16.74
N THR A 244 -29.90 -28.54 17.44
CA THR A 244 -28.50 -28.20 17.75
C THR A 244 -27.53 -28.52 16.61
N ASP A 245 -28.02 -29.18 15.55
CA ASP A 245 -27.34 -29.56 14.31
C ASP A 245 -27.89 -28.73 13.12
N PHE A 246 -28.17 -27.45 13.38
CA PHE A 246 -28.47 -26.48 12.32
C PHE A 246 -27.14 -25.97 11.73
N ASN A 247 -26.87 -26.33 10.46
CA ASN A 247 -25.93 -25.61 9.60
C ASN A 247 -26.74 -24.68 8.67
N ALA A 248 -26.14 -23.55 8.25
CA ALA A 248 -26.73 -22.57 7.36
C ALA A 248 -26.55 -22.93 5.87
N SER A 249 -25.47 -23.62 5.52
CA SER A 249 -25.15 -24.19 4.21
C SER A 249 -26.32 -24.92 3.52
N PHE A 250 -27.00 -25.83 4.23
CA PHE A 250 -28.24 -26.51 3.76
C PHE A 250 -29.42 -25.57 3.37
N TYR A 251 -29.27 -24.25 3.43
CA TYR A 251 -30.31 -23.26 3.20
C TYR A 251 -29.82 -22.08 2.32
N PRO A 252 -29.47 -22.31 1.05
CA PRO A 252 -29.23 -21.23 0.09
C PRO A 252 -30.47 -20.33 -0.08
N LYS A 253 -30.21 -19.05 -0.33
CA LYS A 253 -31.20 -18.05 -0.75
C LYS A 253 -31.32 -18.11 -2.27
N PRO A 254 -32.50 -17.85 -2.87
CA PRO A 254 -32.66 -17.84 -4.34
C PRO A 254 -31.90 -16.74 -5.10
N GLN A 255 -30.97 -16.02 -4.48
CA GLN A 255 -30.12 -15.00 -5.11
C GLN A 255 -28.75 -15.08 -4.42
N CYS A 256 -27.71 -15.44 -5.17
CA CYS A 256 -26.32 -15.33 -4.79
C CYS A 256 -25.59 -14.50 -5.84
N THR A 257 -24.63 -13.67 -5.40
CA THR A 257 -23.74 -12.83 -6.20
C THR A 257 -22.48 -12.54 -5.37
N THR A 258 -21.93 -13.57 -4.73
CA THR A 258 -20.69 -13.47 -3.94
C THR A 258 -19.64 -14.19 -4.75
N ASP A 259 -18.87 -13.39 -5.46
CA ASP A 259 -17.94 -13.67 -6.55
C ASP A 259 -16.85 -12.61 -6.36
N SER A 260 -15.64 -13.02 -5.93
CA SER A 260 -14.63 -12.09 -5.38
C SER A 260 -13.62 -11.61 -6.40
N ASP A 261 -13.20 -12.46 -7.36
CA ASP A 261 -12.33 -12.05 -8.48
C ASP A 261 -13.13 -11.53 -9.69
N GLY A 262 -14.38 -11.96 -9.87
CA GLY A 262 -15.24 -11.62 -11.01
C GLY A 262 -15.22 -12.62 -12.18
N ASP A 263 -14.72 -13.85 -12.01
CA ASP A 263 -14.72 -14.91 -13.03
C ASP A 263 -16.14 -15.41 -13.37
N GLY A 264 -17.08 -15.31 -12.43
CA GLY A 264 -18.47 -15.71 -12.56
C GLY A 264 -18.85 -17.04 -11.89
N LYS A 265 -17.90 -17.73 -11.23
CA LYS A 265 -18.21 -18.64 -10.12
C LYS A 265 -18.61 -17.82 -8.88
N ASN A 266 -19.38 -18.42 -7.97
CA ASN A 266 -19.56 -17.85 -6.63
C ASN A 266 -18.51 -18.46 -5.71
N ASN A 267 -18.05 -17.73 -4.69
CA ASN A 267 -17.01 -18.14 -3.74
C ASN A 267 -17.19 -19.54 -3.08
N HIS A 268 -18.42 -20.06 -2.98
CA HIS A 268 -18.69 -21.41 -2.43
C HIS A 268 -18.67 -22.52 -3.49
N LEU A 269 -18.22 -22.20 -4.71
CA LEU A 269 -18.13 -23.08 -5.87
C LEU A 269 -16.74 -22.97 -6.53
N ASP A 270 -15.75 -22.44 -5.80
CA ASP A 270 -14.47 -22.01 -6.34
C ASP A 270 -13.30 -22.21 -5.38
N LEU A 271 -12.21 -22.76 -5.90
CA LEU A 271 -11.09 -23.29 -5.11
C LEU A 271 -9.92 -22.28 -4.93
N ASP A 272 -10.09 -21.06 -5.45
CA ASP A 272 -9.15 -19.92 -5.50
C ASP A 272 -9.99 -18.64 -5.75
N SER A 273 -10.79 -18.25 -4.74
CA SER A 273 -11.91 -17.30 -4.87
C SER A 273 -11.52 -15.85 -5.23
N ASP A 274 -10.28 -15.45 -5.03
CA ASP A 274 -9.76 -14.12 -5.41
C ASP A 274 -8.66 -14.17 -6.49
N ALA A 275 -8.42 -15.37 -7.03
CA ALA A 275 -7.51 -15.66 -8.14
C ALA A 275 -6.05 -15.21 -7.89
N ASP A 276 -5.52 -15.41 -6.70
CA ASP A 276 -4.11 -15.14 -6.36
C ASP A 276 -3.18 -16.35 -6.59
N GLY A 277 -3.73 -17.57 -6.69
CA GLY A 277 -2.97 -18.81 -6.91
C GLY A 277 -2.75 -19.66 -5.64
N CYS A 278 -3.15 -19.15 -4.48
CA CYS A 278 -3.34 -19.89 -3.25
C CYS A 278 -4.76 -20.49 -3.24
N SER A 279 -4.91 -21.70 -2.71
CA SER A 279 -6.24 -22.33 -2.66
C SER A 279 -7.00 -21.98 -1.39
N ASP A 280 -8.30 -21.74 -1.52
CA ASP A 280 -9.22 -21.40 -0.42
C ASP A 280 -9.04 -22.35 0.77
N ALA A 281 -8.84 -23.64 0.50
CA ALA A 281 -8.62 -24.68 1.51
C ALA A 281 -7.38 -24.43 2.39
N LEU A 282 -6.31 -23.86 1.83
CA LEU A 282 -5.08 -23.51 2.55
C LEU A 282 -5.29 -22.25 3.40
N GLU A 283 -5.93 -21.26 2.79
CA GLU A 283 -6.17 -19.89 3.27
C GLU A 283 -7.19 -19.86 4.42
N GLY A 284 -8.28 -20.61 4.24
CA GLY A 284 -9.26 -20.95 5.25
C GLY A 284 -8.75 -21.97 6.28
N GLY A 285 -7.60 -22.60 6.05
CA GLY A 285 -6.93 -23.47 7.01
C GLY A 285 -7.59 -24.84 7.21
N SER A 286 -8.37 -25.32 6.22
CA SER A 286 -8.85 -26.70 6.16
C SER A 286 -7.69 -27.67 5.86
N THR A 287 -6.70 -27.23 5.07
CA THR A 287 -5.48 -27.96 4.70
C THR A 287 -4.18 -27.26 5.11
N THR A 288 -3.04 -27.89 4.83
CA THR A 288 -1.72 -27.25 4.84
C THR A 288 -0.94 -27.57 3.56
N ASN A 289 -1.65 -27.77 2.45
CA ASN A 289 -1.10 -28.19 1.17
C ASN A 289 -1.07 -27.01 0.19
N THR A 290 0.13 -26.58 -0.23
CA THR A 290 0.33 -25.48 -1.19
C THR A 290 0.16 -25.98 -2.63
N THR A 291 -1.00 -26.52 -2.94
CA THR A 291 -1.43 -26.88 -4.30
C THR A 291 -2.55 -25.91 -4.66
N ALA A 292 -2.42 -25.17 -5.77
CA ALA A 292 -3.55 -24.42 -6.34
C ALA A 292 -4.71 -25.38 -6.63
N ASP A 293 -5.94 -24.89 -6.59
CA ASP A 293 -7.16 -25.69 -6.74
C ASP A 293 -7.24 -26.89 -5.74
N PHE A 294 -6.82 -26.73 -4.48
CA PHE A 294 -6.74 -27.88 -3.56
C PHE A 294 -8.13 -28.34 -3.08
N LYS A 295 -8.52 -29.50 -3.61
CA LYS A 295 -9.78 -30.17 -3.31
C LYS A 295 -9.59 -31.46 -2.51
N PHE A 296 -10.44 -31.71 -1.53
CA PHE A 296 -10.50 -32.98 -0.81
C PHE A 296 -11.08 -34.10 -1.70
N THR A 297 -10.60 -35.33 -1.49
CA THR A 297 -10.95 -36.52 -2.30
C THR A 297 -11.08 -37.76 -1.41
N SER A 298 -11.63 -37.57 -0.20
CA SER A 298 -11.41 -38.48 0.93
C SER A 298 -12.58 -39.44 1.20
N SER A 299 -13.29 -39.26 2.30
CA SER A 299 -14.57 -39.91 2.58
C SER A 299 -15.51 -38.85 3.10
N PHE A 300 -16.71 -38.86 2.53
CA PHE A 300 -17.71 -37.82 2.63
C PHE A 300 -18.95 -38.40 3.31
N GLY A 301 -19.66 -37.56 4.05
CA GLY A 301 -20.74 -37.98 4.95
C GLY A 301 -22.07 -38.19 4.24
N SER A 302 -23.16 -37.78 4.88
CA SER A 302 -24.46 -37.57 4.24
C SER A 302 -24.70 -36.09 3.93
N ASN A 303 -23.62 -35.30 3.89
CA ASN A 303 -23.58 -33.86 4.08
C ASN A 303 -22.37 -33.19 3.42
N GLY A 304 -21.76 -33.81 2.41
CA GLY A 304 -20.53 -33.32 1.78
C GLY A 304 -19.30 -33.43 2.65
N LEU A 305 -18.99 -32.32 3.34
CA LEU A 305 -17.83 -32.06 4.18
C LEU A 305 -17.04 -33.30 4.61
N ALA A 306 -15.77 -33.31 4.23
CA ALA A 306 -14.83 -34.40 4.49
C ALA A 306 -14.83 -34.88 5.95
N ASP A 307 -15.02 -36.19 6.16
CA ASP A 307 -15.03 -36.92 7.46
C ASP A 307 -13.89 -36.50 8.42
N ALA A 308 -12.75 -36.09 7.87
CA ALA A 308 -11.53 -35.73 8.58
C ALA A 308 -11.54 -34.31 9.16
N LEU A 309 -12.35 -33.40 8.59
CA LEU A 309 -12.49 -32.01 9.00
C LEU A 309 -13.59 -31.81 10.04
N GLU A 310 -14.42 -32.83 10.28
CA GLU A 310 -15.51 -32.78 11.25
C GLU A 310 -15.07 -33.08 12.69
N THR A 311 -15.80 -32.53 13.67
CA THR A 311 -15.62 -32.85 15.10
C THR A 311 -16.08 -34.27 15.45
N THR A 312 -16.91 -34.88 14.60
CA THR A 312 -17.27 -36.30 14.54
C THR A 312 -17.88 -36.54 13.17
N ALA A 313 -17.34 -37.49 12.41
CA ALA A 313 -17.83 -37.86 11.08
C ALA A 313 -19.38 -37.90 10.96
N ASP A 314 -19.93 -37.36 9.85
CA ASP A 314 -21.36 -37.22 9.53
C ASP A 314 -22.10 -36.32 10.57
N ASN A 315 -21.54 -35.12 10.86
CA ASN A 315 -22.13 -34.15 11.81
C ASN A 315 -22.17 -32.67 11.39
N GLY A 316 -21.52 -32.26 10.30
CA GLY A 316 -21.51 -30.89 9.76
C GLY A 316 -20.96 -29.82 10.70
N ASN A 317 -20.00 -30.15 11.58
CA ASN A 317 -19.37 -29.21 12.51
C ASN A 317 -17.84 -29.31 12.41
N ILE A 318 -17.20 -28.34 11.74
CA ILE A 318 -15.74 -28.28 11.54
C ILE A 318 -14.92 -28.36 12.84
N ASN A 319 -13.76 -29.02 12.79
CA ASN A 319 -12.84 -29.26 13.91
C ASN A 319 -11.64 -28.32 13.96
N TYR A 320 -11.41 -27.55 12.90
CA TYR A 320 -10.43 -26.47 12.82
C TYR A 320 -11.09 -25.11 13.13
N THR A 321 -10.42 -24.01 12.83
CA THR A 321 -11.01 -22.66 12.90
C THR A 321 -10.80 -22.03 11.54
N SER A 322 -11.88 -21.87 10.77
CA SER A 322 -11.77 -21.26 9.44
C SER A 322 -11.23 -19.85 9.54
N THR A 323 -10.31 -19.55 8.63
CA THR A 323 -9.67 -18.25 8.43
C THR A 323 -10.09 -17.58 7.13
N TYR A 324 -11.02 -18.20 6.39
CA TYR A 324 -11.40 -17.87 5.00
C TYR A 324 -11.44 -16.37 4.72
N ASN A 325 -12.31 -15.64 5.42
CA ASN A 325 -12.30 -14.18 5.41
C ASN A 325 -11.30 -13.66 6.47
N PRO A 326 -10.30 -12.83 6.10
CA PRO A 326 -10.19 -12.12 4.82
C PRO A 326 -9.31 -12.78 3.75
N TYR A 327 -8.54 -13.83 4.07
CA TYR A 327 -7.45 -14.35 3.24
C TYR A 327 -7.92 -14.76 1.83
N ALA A 328 -8.75 -15.81 1.69
CA ALA A 328 -9.35 -16.26 0.41
C ALA A 328 -10.51 -15.37 -0.08
N THR A 329 -10.43 -14.07 0.20
CA THR A 329 -11.31 -13.03 -0.33
C THR A 329 -10.54 -11.74 -0.64
N SER A 330 -9.21 -11.85 -0.70
CA SER A 330 -8.28 -10.74 -0.84
C SER A 330 -6.91 -11.22 -1.31
N LYS A 331 -6.71 -11.14 -2.62
CA LYS A 331 -5.44 -11.32 -3.35
C LYS A 331 -4.22 -10.53 -2.84
N VAL A 332 -4.44 -9.56 -1.93
CA VAL A 332 -3.39 -8.79 -1.24
C VAL A 332 -2.86 -9.53 0.00
N LEU A 333 -3.56 -10.58 0.44
CA LEU A 333 -3.28 -11.34 1.66
C LEU A 333 -2.87 -12.79 1.37
N ALA A 334 -2.41 -13.07 0.14
CA ALA A 334 -2.02 -14.37 -0.38
C ALA A 334 -1.12 -15.17 0.60
N VAL A 335 -1.69 -16.17 1.27
CA VAL A 335 -1.01 -16.89 2.36
C VAL A 335 0.19 -17.69 1.85
N CYS A 336 0.17 -18.11 0.58
CA CYS A 336 1.17 -19.00 0.01
C CYS A 336 2.32 -18.31 -0.74
N VAL A 337 2.31 -16.98 -0.92
CA VAL A 337 3.34 -16.21 -1.65
C VAL A 337 4.60 -16.00 -0.80
N ASP A 338 5.75 -15.89 -1.46
CA ASP A 338 7.14 -15.80 -0.97
C ASP A 338 7.91 -15.09 -2.09
N SER A 339 7.78 -13.77 -2.12
CA SER A 339 8.05 -12.93 -3.29
C SER A 339 9.54 -12.87 -3.68
N ASP A 340 10.45 -12.83 -2.71
CA ASP A 340 11.90 -12.87 -2.93
C ASP A 340 12.50 -14.30 -3.03
N GLY A 341 11.83 -15.31 -2.45
CA GLY A 341 12.25 -16.71 -2.43
C GLY A 341 13.20 -17.11 -1.28
N ASP A 342 13.30 -16.34 -0.18
CA ASP A 342 14.14 -16.65 0.99
C ASP A 342 13.56 -17.80 1.85
N GLY A 343 12.24 -18.00 1.81
CA GLY A 343 11.49 -19.02 2.55
C GLY A 343 10.77 -18.55 3.82
N ILE A 344 10.69 -17.24 4.10
CA ILE A 344 9.60 -16.60 4.83
C ILE A 344 8.35 -16.58 3.91
N LYS A 345 7.33 -15.80 4.26
CA LYS A 345 6.05 -15.66 3.55
C LYS A 345 5.59 -14.23 3.74
N ASP A 346 5.01 -13.61 2.73
CA ASP A 346 4.84 -12.15 2.68
C ASP A 346 4.01 -11.64 3.90
N LEU A 347 2.90 -12.31 4.22
CA LEU A 347 2.12 -12.10 5.47
C LEU A 347 2.92 -12.18 6.79
N VAL A 348 4.11 -12.76 6.78
CA VAL A 348 5.03 -13.00 7.92
C VAL A 348 6.27 -12.09 7.84
N ASP A 349 6.59 -11.55 6.68
CA ASP A 349 7.72 -10.66 6.46
C ASP A 349 7.50 -9.25 7.03
N ILE A 350 8.45 -8.37 6.75
CA ILE A 350 8.35 -6.91 6.85
C ILE A 350 9.11 -6.15 5.73
N ASP A 351 9.77 -6.87 4.81
CA ASP A 351 10.69 -6.43 3.74
C ASP A 351 10.49 -7.39 2.53
N ASP A 352 9.24 -7.49 2.04
CA ASP A 352 8.69 -8.56 1.17
C ASP A 352 9.48 -8.84 -0.13
N ASP A 353 10.24 -7.86 -0.60
CA ASP A 353 11.05 -7.94 -1.81
C ASP A 353 12.57 -8.12 -1.52
N ASN A 354 12.99 -7.98 -0.26
CA ASN A 354 14.36 -7.98 0.27
C ASN A 354 15.28 -6.83 -0.24
N ASP A 355 14.77 -5.69 -0.72
CA ASP A 355 15.60 -4.51 -1.03
C ASP A 355 16.17 -3.82 0.24
N GLY A 356 15.65 -4.17 1.42
CA GLY A 356 16.12 -3.72 2.71
C GLY A 356 15.38 -2.52 3.29
N ILE A 357 14.24 -2.11 2.71
CA ILE A 357 13.36 -1.08 3.27
C ILE A 357 12.35 -1.74 4.23
N LEU A 358 11.04 -1.50 4.13
CA LEU A 358 10.03 -1.98 5.07
C LEU A 358 8.62 -1.74 4.50
N ASP A 359 7.84 -2.76 4.13
CA ASP A 359 6.60 -2.65 3.31
C ASP A 359 5.66 -1.45 3.62
N ALA A 360 5.49 -1.11 4.90
CA ALA A 360 4.70 0.05 5.37
C ALA A 360 5.39 1.43 5.22
N VAL A 361 6.55 1.50 4.56
CA VAL A 361 7.31 2.70 4.16
C VAL A 361 7.16 2.89 2.65
N GLU A 362 7.27 1.82 1.85
CA GLU A 362 6.97 1.84 0.41
C GLU A 362 5.48 2.01 0.15
N SER A 363 4.65 1.25 0.87
CA SER A 363 3.20 1.19 0.68
C SER A 363 2.38 1.58 1.93
N PRO A 364 2.55 2.77 2.55
CA PRO A 364 1.95 3.10 3.86
C PRO A 364 0.41 2.97 3.93
N GLU A 365 -0.29 3.13 2.80
CA GLU A 365 -1.74 2.98 2.74
C GLU A 365 -2.21 1.52 2.56
N CYS A 366 -1.31 0.57 2.28
CA CYS A 366 -1.60 -0.87 2.25
C CYS A 366 -1.45 -1.56 3.62
N PHE A 367 -0.79 -0.92 4.59
CA PHE A 367 -0.50 -1.49 5.92
C PHE A 367 -1.22 -0.78 7.07
N TYR A 368 -1.52 -1.50 8.16
CA TYR A 368 -2.18 -0.92 9.34
C TYR A 368 -1.19 -0.17 10.23
N SER A 369 -1.39 1.14 10.38
CA SER A 369 -0.51 1.96 11.21
C SER A 369 -0.70 1.70 12.72
N ALA A 370 0.28 2.10 13.52
CA ALA A 370 0.16 2.11 14.96
C ALA A 370 -1.04 2.95 15.47
N GLN A 371 -1.55 3.92 14.70
CA GLN A 371 -2.72 4.71 15.09
C GLN A 371 -4.03 3.93 14.93
N ASP A 372 -4.12 3.05 13.94
CA ASP A 372 -5.31 2.24 13.65
C ASP A 372 -5.53 1.18 14.73
N PHE A 373 -4.44 0.54 15.19
CA PHE A 373 -4.52 -0.38 16.32
C PHE A 373 -4.65 0.32 17.68
N VAL A 374 -4.26 1.59 17.83
CA VAL A 374 -4.36 2.29 19.13
C VAL A 374 -5.81 2.48 19.57
N ARG A 375 -6.78 2.60 18.66
CA ARG A 375 -8.22 2.73 19.00
C ARG A 375 -9.03 1.51 18.55
N PRO A 376 -9.93 0.96 19.38
CA PRO A 376 -10.87 -0.07 18.96
C PRO A 376 -11.79 0.42 17.83
N THR A 377 -12.01 -0.43 16.83
CA THR A 377 -12.95 -0.18 15.71
C THR A 377 -14.41 -0.27 16.15
N SER A 378 -14.70 -1.13 17.14
CA SER A 378 -16.03 -1.28 17.73
C SER A 378 -16.00 -1.32 19.26
N VAL A 379 -17.09 -0.90 19.90
CA VAL A 379 -17.31 -1.07 21.34
C VAL A 379 -18.78 -1.37 21.68
N SER A 380 -19.02 -2.35 22.55
CA SER A 380 -20.36 -2.70 23.06
C SER A 380 -20.33 -3.09 24.55
N THR A 381 -21.50 -3.25 25.20
CA THR A 381 -21.60 -3.57 26.63
C THR A 381 -22.85 -4.36 26.97
N GLU A 382 -22.79 -5.18 28.02
CA GLU A 382 -23.94 -5.89 28.59
C GLU A 382 -24.52 -5.18 29.83
N LEU A 383 -23.99 -3.99 30.16
CA LEU A 383 -24.44 -3.15 31.26
C LEU A 383 -25.42 -2.10 30.74
N ALA A 384 -26.54 -1.92 31.44
CA ALA A 384 -27.54 -0.93 31.06
C ALA A 384 -26.93 0.48 31.11
N ILE A 385 -26.95 1.19 29.97
CA ILE A 385 -26.39 2.54 29.78
C ILE A 385 -27.07 3.57 30.70
N TYR A 386 -26.29 4.52 31.20
CA TYR A 386 -26.79 5.60 32.06
C TYR A 386 -27.45 6.72 31.24
N SER A 387 -28.68 7.06 31.59
CA SER A 387 -29.45 8.23 31.08
C SER A 387 -29.49 8.35 29.56
N THR A 388 -28.56 9.11 28.98
CA THR A 388 -28.48 9.48 27.56
C THR A 388 -27.02 9.46 27.05
N ASN A 389 -26.13 8.77 27.76
CA ASN A 389 -24.80 8.46 27.25
C ASN A 389 -24.90 7.46 26.10
N VAL A 390 -23.84 7.33 25.30
CA VAL A 390 -23.71 6.31 24.24
C VAL A 390 -22.42 5.54 24.50
N ILE A 391 -22.39 4.24 24.16
CA ILE A 391 -21.21 3.40 24.44
C ILE A 391 -20.02 3.73 23.53
N THR A 392 -20.28 4.15 22.28
CA THR A 392 -19.26 4.56 21.31
C THR A 392 -18.52 5.85 21.69
N ASN A 393 -19.07 6.65 22.62
CA ASN A 393 -18.36 7.75 23.28
C ASN A 393 -17.17 7.28 24.16
N ALA A 394 -16.85 5.99 24.15
CA ALA A 394 -15.63 5.44 24.74
C ALA A 394 -14.47 5.32 23.72
N ILE A 395 -14.70 5.57 22.44
CA ILE A 395 -13.72 5.43 21.34
C ILE A 395 -13.80 6.58 20.32
N ASP A 396 -14.56 7.64 20.60
CA ASP A 396 -14.87 8.73 19.67
C ASP A 396 -13.77 9.80 19.53
N ASN A 397 -12.63 9.62 20.22
CA ASN A 397 -11.50 10.56 20.28
C ASN A 397 -11.88 11.97 20.80
N SER A 398 -12.95 12.11 21.60
CA SER A 398 -13.38 13.38 22.18
C SER A 398 -13.34 13.35 23.71
N ALA A 399 -12.38 14.08 24.28
CA ALA A 399 -12.26 14.32 25.72
C ALA A 399 -13.43 15.14 26.34
N THR A 400 -14.47 15.46 25.57
CA THR A 400 -15.68 16.18 26.04
C THR A 400 -16.91 15.29 26.18
N THR A 401 -16.91 14.15 25.48
CA THR A 401 -17.93 13.10 25.53
C THR A 401 -17.45 11.96 26.44
N TYR A 402 -18.38 11.09 26.85
CA TYR A 402 -18.03 9.88 27.58
C TYR A 402 -19.15 8.83 27.50
N SER A 403 -18.76 7.56 27.61
CA SER A 403 -19.65 6.44 27.90
C SER A 403 -19.88 6.31 29.41
N ALA A 404 -21.06 5.81 29.82
CA ALA A 404 -21.35 5.49 31.22
C ALA A 404 -22.48 4.46 31.32
N PHE A 405 -22.40 3.60 32.34
CA PHE A 405 -23.42 2.61 32.70
C PHE A 405 -24.08 2.94 34.04
N ASN A 406 -25.24 2.34 34.34
CA ASN A 406 -25.92 2.59 35.60
C ASN A 406 -25.11 2.06 36.80
N GLY A 407 -25.14 2.82 37.89
CA GLY A 407 -24.51 2.45 39.16
C GLY A 407 -25.13 1.21 39.79
N SER A 408 -24.29 0.39 40.44
CA SER A 408 -24.67 -0.80 41.23
C SER A 408 -25.30 -1.96 40.43
N ILE A 409 -25.02 -2.08 39.13
CA ILE A 409 -25.35 -3.31 38.37
C ILE A 409 -24.46 -4.45 38.89
N ASN A 410 -25.04 -5.63 39.14
CA ASN A 410 -24.24 -6.85 39.30
C ASN A 410 -23.61 -7.21 37.94
N TRP A 411 -22.31 -7.03 37.83
CA TRP A 411 -21.54 -7.22 36.60
C TRP A 411 -20.79 -8.57 36.55
N VAL A 412 -20.99 -9.46 37.52
CA VAL A 412 -20.25 -10.73 37.58
C VAL A 412 -20.62 -11.61 36.38
N GLY A 413 -19.61 -11.98 35.59
CA GLY A 413 -19.76 -12.71 34.34
C GLY A 413 -20.17 -11.84 33.14
N LYS A 414 -20.31 -10.51 33.31
CA LYS A 414 -20.75 -9.58 32.26
C LYS A 414 -19.63 -8.75 31.66
N SER A 415 -19.73 -8.45 30.38
CA SER A 415 -18.86 -7.47 29.70
C SER A 415 -19.22 -6.04 30.09
N LEU A 416 -18.24 -5.34 30.69
CA LEU A 416 -18.25 -3.89 30.87
C LEU A 416 -18.08 -3.21 29.51
N PHE A 417 -17.11 -3.71 28.74
CA PHE A 417 -16.81 -3.32 27.37
C PHE A 417 -16.36 -4.59 26.61
N ASN A 418 -16.99 -4.89 25.48
CA ASN A 418 -16.37 -5.67 24.40
C ASN A 418 -15.78 -4.68 23.40
N LEU A 419 -14.65 -5.03 22.79
CA LEU A 419 -13.84 -4.21 21.91
C LEU A 419 -13.40 -5.05 20.70
N THR A 420 -13.39 -4.46 19.51
CA THR A 420 -12.77 -5.05 18.31
C THR A 420 -11.53 -4.23 17.95
N ALA A 421 -10.44 -4.89 17.56
CA ALA A 421 -9.26 -4.23 16.98
C ALA A 421 -9.45 -3.96 15.47
N ALA A 422 -8.48 -3.32 14.82
CA ALA A 422 -8.48 -3.17 13.36
C ALA A 422 -8.21 -4.53 12.67
N SER A 423 -7.13 -5.20 13.06
CA SER A 423 -6.82 -6.60 12.76
C SER A 423 -6.40 -7.34 14.04
N ALA A 424 -6.08 -8.64 13.96
CA ALA A 424 -5.62 -9.43 15.10
C ALA A 424 -4.22 -8.99 15.55
N THR A 425 -4.14 -8.29 16.68
CA THR A 425 -2.88 -7.71 17.19
C THR A 425 -2.54 -8.17 18.60
N ARG A 426 -1.29 -8.00 19.02
CA ARG A 426 -0.77 -8.31 20.36
C ARG A 426 -0.76 -7.03 21.21
N ILE A 427 -1.46 -7.03 22.36
CA ILE A 427 -1.50 -5.86 23.26
C ILE A 427 -0.80 -6.13 24.61
N THR A 428 -0.08 -5.12 25.11
CA THR A 428 0.47 -5.11 26.49
C THR A 428 -0.56 -4.67 27.52
N GLY A 429 -1.71 -4.13 27.09
CA GLY A 429 -2.85 -3.82 27.95
C GLY A 429 -3.93 -3.01 27.25
N VAL A 430 -4.96 -2.64 28.02
CA VAL A 430 -6.00 -1.67 27.61
C VAL A 430 -5.96 -0.49 28.57
N SER A 431 -5.85 0.73 28.04
CA SER A 431 -5.96 1.97 28.79
C SER A 431 -7.37 2.57 28.66
N LEU A 432 -7.87 3.18 29.73
CA LEU A 432 -9.17 3.85 29.78
C LEU A 432 -9.00 5.22 30.42
N ASP A 433 -9.32 6.28 29.69
CA ASP A 433 -9.29 7.65 30.18
C ASP A 433 -10.62 7.97 30.88
N LEU A 434 -10.54 8.29 32.19
CA LEU A 434 -11.72 8.43 33.04
C LEU A 434 -12.16 9.91 33.16
N SER A 435 -13.46 10.14 32.99
CA SER A 435 -14.12 11.46 33.08
C SER A 435 -14.30 11.92 34.52
N THR A 436 -15.30 11.35 35.23
CA THR A 436 -15.74 11.81 36.56
C THR A 436 -16.17 10.69 37.52
N TRP A 437 -16.31 9.45 37.04
CA TRP A 437 -16.82 8.32 37.82
C TRP A 437 -16.01 7.06 37.61
N ALA A 438 -15.65 6.41 38.72
CA ALA A 438 -14.97 5.13 38.74
C ALA A 438 -15.76 4.01 38.05
N LEU A 439 -15.04 2.99 37.56
CA LEU A 439 -15.61 1.75 37.04
C LEU A 439 -16.11 0.86 38.22
N SER A 440 -15.26 0.66 39.24
CA SER A 440 -15.52 -0.22 40.38
C SER A 440 -16.17 0.52 41.56
N ASN A 441 -17.21 -0.08 42.15
CA ASN A 441 -17.90 0.44 43.35
C ASN A 441 -17.10 0.22 44.66
N GLY A 442 -15.79 0.53 44.64
CA GLY A 442 -14.81 0.18 45.67
C GLY A 442 -13.94 -1.04 45.31
N ALA A 443 -12.79 -1.18 45.96
CA ALA A 443 -11.70 -2.08 45.56
C ALA A 443 -12.01 -3.60 45.57
N THR A 444 -13.11 -4.04 46.20
CA THR A 444 -13.58 -5.44 46.17
C THR A 444 -14.45 -5.76 44.96
N ASN A 445 -14.72 -4.79 44.08
CA ASN A 445 -15.51 -4.98 42.87
C ASN A 445 -14.53 -5.03 41.69
N THR A 446 -14.21 -6.23 41.22
CA THR A 446 -13.12 -6.45 40.26
C THR A 446 -13.63 -6.87 38.88
N PHE A 447 -12.82 -6.58 37.86
CA PHE A 447 -12.96 -7.02 36.47
C PHE A 447 -11.59 -7.47 35.94
N LYS A 448 -11.52 -8.11 34.77
CA LYS A 448 -10.28 -8.54 34.12
C LYS A 448 -10.33 -8.33 32.60
N LEU A 449 -9.18 -8.21 31.97
CA LEU A 449 -9.01 -8.24 30.52
C LEU A 449 -9.00 -9.70 30.01
N GLN A 450 -9.75 -9.95 28.95
CA GLN A 450 -9.72 -11.18 28.17
C GLN A 450 -9.55 -10.88 26.68
N GLY A 451 -8.99 -11.83 25.94
CA GLY A 451 -8.91 -11.86 24.47
C GLY A 451 -9.63 -13.07 23.88
N SER A 452 -10.04 -12.97 22.62
CA SER A 452 -10.73 -14.02 21.87
C SER A 452 -10.40 -13.89 20.38
N THR A 453 -10.29 -15.03 19.68
CA THR A 453 -10.15 -15.09 18.21
C THR A 453 -11.50 -14.99 17.51
N ASN A 454 -12.56 -15.54 18.13
CA ASN A 454 -13.88 -15.72 17.51
C ASN A 454 -15.06 -15.08 18.29
N GLY A 455 -14.79 -14.07 19.12
CA GLY A 455 -15.77 -13.42 20.01
C GLY A 455 -16.48 -14.29 21.07
N THR A 456 -16.35 -15.62 21.06
CA THR A 456 -17.14 -16.55 21.89
C THR A 456 -16.29 -17.30 22.93
N THR A 457 -15.07 -17.68 22.59
CA THR A 457 -14.13 -18.40 23.48
C THR A 457 -13.04 -17.48 24.00
N TRP A 458 -13.02 -17.23 25.32
CA TRP A 458 -12.27 -16.14 25.92
C TRP A 458 -11.14 -16.58 26.86
N THR A 459 -9.91 -16.13 26.58
CA THR A 459 -8.69 -16.37 27.36
C THR A 459 -8.38 -15.21 28.31
N ASP A 460 -7.88 -15.50 29.51
CA ASP A 460 -7.50 -14.48 30.52
C ASP A 460 -6.15 -13.84 30.20
N LEU A 461 -6.13 -12.50 30.05
CA LEU A 461 -4.93 -11.72 29.78
C LEU A 461 -4.45 -10.95 31.03
N SER A 462 -5.37 -10.54 31.91
CA SER A 462 -5.03 -9.93 33.19
C SER A 462 -5.53 -10.75 34.38
N VAL A 463 -4.83 -10.63 35.51
CA VAL A 463 -5.44 -10.92 36.82
C VAL A 463 -6.61 -9.97 37.11
N PRO A 464 -7.55 -10.30 38.02
CA PRO A 464 -8.63 -9.38 38.39
C PRO A 464 -8.11 -8.10 39.05
N VAL A 465 -8.52 -6.96 38.50
CA VAL A 465 -8.19 -5.60 38.94
C VAL A 465 -9.45 -4.81 39.32
N ALA A 466 -9.30 -3.65 39.97
CA ALA A 466 -10.39 -2.72 40.26
C ALA A 466 -9.93 -1.29 40.04
N SER A 467 -10.75 -0.48 39.36
CA SER A 467 -10.49 0.96 39.21
C SER A 467 -11.42 1.77 40.09
N THR A 468 -10.84 2.39 41.12
CA THR A 468 -11.51 3.36 42.01
C THR A 468 -11.09 4.81 41.71
N LEU A 469 -10.32 5.03 40.64
CA LEU A 469 -10.02 6.38 40.12
C LEU A 469 -11.30 6.99 39.54
N THR A 470 -11.46 8.30 39.67
CA THR A 470 -12.62 9.04 39.10
C THR A 470 -12.26 9.89 37.89
N THR A 471 -10.96 10.11 37.65
CA THR A 471 -10.42 11.04 36.65
C THR A 471 -9.07 10.53 36.14
N GLY A 472 -8.79 10.68 34.85
CA GLY A 472 -7.50 10.34 34.23
C GLY A 472 -7.33 8.84 33.93
N THR A 473 -6.19 8.50 33.32
CA THR A 473 -5.94 7.18 32.73
C THR A 473 -5.83 6.05 33.76
N PHE A 474 -6.51 4.94 33.51
CA PHE A 474 -6.37 3.66 34.20
C PHE A 474 -5.99 2.57 33.19
N VAL A 475 -4.94 1.78 33.46
CA VAL A 475 -4.46 0.74 32.54
C VAL A 475 -4.67 -0.66 33.12
N VAL A 476 -5.31 -1.53 32.33
CA VAL A 476 -5.41 -2.97 32.57
C VAL A 476 -4.31 -3.66 31.78
N ASN A 477 -3.18 -3.90 32.43
CA ASN A 477 -2.05 -4.58 31.79
C ASN A 477 -2.39 -6.05 31.46
N ASN A 478 -1.97 -6.51 30.29
CA ASN A 478 -1.86 -7.91 29.95
C ASN A 478 -0.67 -8.50 30.73
N THR A 479 -0.95 -9.20 31.82
CA THR A 479 0.07 -9.75 32.73
C THR A 479 0.24 -11.27 32.60
N LEU A 480 -0.63 -11.93 31.82
CA LEU A 480 -0.68 -13.38 31.70
C LEU A 480 -0.22 -13.87 30.32
N GLN A 481 -0.40 -13.03 29.29
CA GLN A 481 -0.12 -13.34 27.89
C GLN A 481 0.53 -12.14 27.15
N PRO A 482 1.52 -11.41 27.72
CA PRO A 482 2.09 -10.21 27.09
C PRO A 482 2.90 -10.51 25.81
N ASN A 483 3.46 -11.72 25.73
CA ASN A 483 4.37 -12.17 24.68
C ASN A 483 3.79 -13.37 23.91
N THR A 484 2.46 -13.45 23.76
CA THR A 484 1.85 -14.46 22.87
C THR A 484 2.24 -14.06 21.45
N ALA A 485 3.26 -14.74 20.94
CA ALA A 485 3.90 -14.44 19.66
C ALA A 485 3.13 -15.08 18.51
N TYR A 486 3.31 -14.51 17.33
CA TYR A 486 2.74 -15.00 16.08
C TYR A 486 3.09 -16.48 15.89
N GLY A 487 2.05 -17.30 15.70
CA GLY A 487 2.21 -18.66 15.22
C GLY A 487 2.72 -18.65 13.78
N PHE A 488 3.38 -19.73 13.38
CA PHE A 488 3.75 -19.97 11.99
C PHE A 488 2.53 -19.78 11.06
N TYR A 489 2.72 -19.14 9.91
CA TYR A 489 1.70 -18.56 8.99
C TYR A 489 0.96 -17.27 9.43
N ARG A 490 1.23 -16.67 10.61
CA ARG A 490 0.49 -15.50 11.20
C ARG A 490 -1.04 -15.66 11.37
N LEU A 491 -1.68 -16.64 10.73
CA LEU A 491 -3.09 -17.03 10.91
C LEU A 491 -3.50 -17.01 12.40
N PRO A 492 -4.71 -16.52 12.75
CA PRO A 492 -5.06 -15.93 14.05
C PRO A 492 -5.03 -16.82 15.31
N ASN A 493 -4.42 -18.00 15.30
CA ASN A 493 -4.35 -18.94 16.43
C ASN A 493 -3.46 -18.49 17.63
N THR A 494 -3.03 -17.23 17.69
CA THR A 494 -2.15 -16.70 18.75
C THR A 494 -2.45 -15.26 19.17
N ALA A 495 -2.68 -14.35 18.22
CA ALA A 495 -3.15 -12.99 18.47
C ALA A 495 -4.68 -12.96 18.72
N TYR A 496 -5.23 -11.79 19.08
CA TYR A 496 -6.68 -11.63 19.27
C TYR A 496 -7.21 -10.39 18.52
N GLY A 497 -8.25 -10.57 17.71
CA GLY A 497 -9.03 -9.46 17.15
C GLY A 497 -10.11 -8.93 18.11
N TYR A 498 -10.57 -9.77 19.05
CA TYR A 498 -11.62 -9.42 20.01
C TYR A 498 -11.06 -9.33 21.43
N TYR A 499 -11.40 -8.24 22.13
CA TYR A 499 -10.98 -7.98 23.51
C TYR A 499 -12.18 -7.63 24.39
N ARG A 500 -12.12 -7.94 25.69
CA ARG A 500 -13.17 -7.47 26.62
C ARG A 500 -12.67 -7.25 28.05
N LEU A 501 -13.37 -6.35 28.74
CA LEU A 501 -13.29 -6.20 30.20
C LEU A 501 -14.51 -6.87 30.83
N VAL A 502 -14.31 -8.01 31.48
CA VAL A 502 -15.39 -8.81 32.09
C VAL A 502 -15.39 -8.69 33.61
N GLY A 503 -16.57 -8.51 34.22
CA GLY A 503 -16.73 -8.39 35.67
C GLY A 503 -16.51 -9.73 36.38
N VAL A 504 -15.69 -9.72 37.44
CA VAL A 504 -15.27 -10.90 38.20
C VAL A 504 -15.93 -10.96 39.57
N ALA A 505 -16.06 -9.82 40.26
CA ALA A 505 -16.67 -9.74 41.58
C ALA A 505 -17.42 -8.42 41.80
N GLY A 506 -18.50 -8.46 42.58
CA GLY A 506 -19.20 -7.26 43.04
C GLY A 506 -20.08 -6.57 41.99
N SER A 507 -20.06 -5.24 42.00
CA SER A 507 -20.97 -4.38 41.23
C SER A 507 -20.26 -3.19 40.57
N SER A 508 -20.85 -2.72 39.47
CA SER A 508 -20.45 -1.49 38.80
C SER A 508 -20.63 -0.26 39.69
N PHE A 509 -19.82 0.76 39.47
CA PHE A 509 -20.22 2.15 39.72
C PHE A 509 -20.76 2.73 38.39
N TYR A 510 -20.47 3.97 38.00
CA TYR A 510 -21.00 4.55 36.75
C TYR A 510 -20.04 4.45 35.54
N GLY A 511 -18.73 4.26 35.78
CA GLY A 511 -17.75 4.01 34.73
C GLY A 511 -17.71 5.06 33.63
N GLY A 512 -17.47 6.33 33.99
CA GLY A 512 -17.40 7.41 33.02
C GLY A 512 -16.09 7.38 32.25
N VAL A 513 -16.08 6.82 31.04
CA VAL A 513 -14.88 6.67 30.19
C VAL A 513 -15.00 7.56 28.95
N THR A 514 -14.03 8.46 28.75
CA THR A 514 -13.95 9.35 27.57
C THR A 514 -13.28 8.69 26.38
N ASP A 515 -12.33 7.78 26.64
CA ASP A 515 -11.54 7.13 25.59
C ASP A 515 -10.96 5.79 26.07
N ILE A 516 -10.78 4.85 25.15
CA ILE A 516 -10.24 3.52 25.36
C ILE A 516 -9.21 3.27 24.27
N LYS A 517 -7.97 3.01 24.68
CA LYS A 517 -6.88 2.72 23.75
C LYS A 517 -6.23 1.38 24.06
N PHE A 518 -5.96 0.61 23.02
CA PHE A 518 -5.04 -0.53 23.13
C PHE A 518 -3.62 -0.03 23.38
N VAL A 519 -2.88 -0.72 24.24
CA VAL A 519 -1.49 -0.39 24.53
C VAL A 519 -0.63 -1.38 23.75
N LEU A 520 -0.13 -0.93 22.60
CA LEU A 520 0.77 -1.70 21.73
C LEU A 520 2.10 -2.00 22.45
N PRO A 521 2.85 -3.02 22.02
CA PRO A 521 4.17 -3.31 22.56
C PRO A 521 5.21 -2.38 21.92
N THR A 522 6.44 -2.38 22.44
CA THR A 522 7.52 -1.50 21.95
C THR A 522 8.21 -1.99 20.67
N ASP A 523 7.92 -3.22 20.28
CA ASP A 523 8.33 -3.93 19.07
C ASP A 523 7.13 -4.08 18.11
N PHE A 524 6.30 -3.05 18.01
CA PHE A 524 5.29 -2.93 16.95
C PHE A 524 5.97 -2.36 15.69
N ASN A 525 5.94 -3.14 14.61
CA ASN A 525 6.20 -2.72 13.24
C ASN A 525 4.85 -2.76 12.48
N ALA A 526 4.68 -1.94 11.44
CA ALA A 526 3.43 -1.80 10.69
C ALA A 526 3.33 -2.73 9.47
N SER A 527 4.45 -3.01 8.79
CA SER A 527 4.56 -3.92 7.65
C SER A 527 4.05 -5.33 7.99
N ALA A 528 4.30 -5.77 9.23
CA ALA A 528 3.74 -6.98 9.86
C ALA A 528 2.19 -7.07 9.97
N TYR A 529 1.43 -6.17 9.32
CA TYR A 529 -0.03 -6.08 9.29
C TYR A 529 -0.58 -5.49 7.97
N PRO A 530 -0.54 -6.23 6.84
CA PRO A 530 -1.21 -5.81 5.60
C PRO A 530 -2.74 -5.65 5.78
N LYS A 531 -3.34 -4.87 4.89
CA LYS A 531 -4.80 -4.72 4.71
C LYS A 531 -5.25 -5.62 3.57
N ALA A 532 -6.55 -5.93 3.53
CA ALA A 532 -7.19 -6.68 2.45
C ALA A 532 -7.34 -5.89 1.12
N GLU A 533 -6.69 -4.73 1.01
CA GLU A 533 -6.87 -3.75 -0.07
C GLU A 533 -5.53 -3.00 -0.21
N CYS A 534 -4.93 -3.01 -1.40
CA CYS A 534 -3.72 -2.25 -1.73
C CYS A 534 -3.84 -1.61 -3.11
N ILE A 535 -3.26 -0.41 -3.25
CA ILE A 535 -3.23 0.42 -4.46
C ILE A 535 -1.90 1.19 -4.60
N SER A 536 -0.86 0.75 -3.89
CA SER A 536 0.48 1.35 -3.95
C SER A 536 1.25 0.67 -5.07
N ASP A 537 1.09 1.22 -6.25
CA ASP A 537 1.69 0.86 -7.54
C ASP A 537 2.06 2.21 -8.19
N THR A 538 3.36 2.53 -8.25
CA THR A 538 3.85 3.87 -8.58
C THR A 538 4.05 4.08 -10.08
N ASP A 539 4.57 3.10 -10.82
CA ASP A 539 4.77 3.20 -12.27
C ASP A 539 3.57 2.70 -13.10
N GLY A 540 2.75 1.79 -12.55
CA GLY A 540 1.58 1.20 -13.18
C GLY A 540 1.80 -0.16 -13.86
N ASP A 541 2.88 -0.89 -13.58
CA ASP A 541 3.14 -2.24 -14.13
C ASP A 541 2.22 -3.34 -13.53
N GLY A 542 1.76 -3.14 -12.29
CA GLY A 542 0.87 -4.04 -11.56
C GLY A 542 1.54 -4.88 -10.46
N ILE A 543 2.84 -4.71 -10.22
CA ILE A 543 3.51 -5.09 -8.96
C ILE A 543 3.33 -3.94 -7.96
N PHE A 544 3.06 -4.26 -6.68
CA PHE A 544 2.98 -3.22 -5.65
C PHE A 544 4.38 -2.80 -5.19
N ASN A 545 4.55 -1.54 -4.76
CA ASN A 545 5.84 -0.96 -4.38
C ASN A 545 6.63 -1.70 -3.28
N HIS A 546 5.99 -2.59 -2.51
CA HIS A 546 6.64 -3.42 -1.47
C HIS A 546 7.04 -4.82 -1.99
N HIS A 547 6.75 -5.13 -3.24
CA HIS A 547 7.18 -6.34 -3.95
C HIS A 547 8.12 -6.02 -5.13
N ASP A 548 8.32 -4.73 -5.46
CA ASP A 548 9.23 -4.26 -6.49
C ASP A 548 10.47 -3.58 -5.88
N SER A 549 11.56 -3.60 -6.63
CA SER A 549 12.88 -3.09 -6.24
C SER A 549 13.31 -1.83 -7.01
N ASP A 550 12.39 -1.21 -7.76
CA ASP A 550 12.59 -0.13 -8.74
C ASP A 550 11.21 0.56 -8.97
N SER A 551 10.55 0.98 -7.87
CA SER A 551 9.11 1.29 -7.79
C SER A 551 8.56 2.30 -8.81
N ASP A 552 9.42 3.17 -9.37
CA ASP A 552 9.05 4.14 -10.41
C ASP A 552 9.68 3.84 -11.80
N ALA A 553 10.34 2.69 -11.89
CA ALA A 553 10.98 2.07 -13.05
C ALA A 553 12.04 2.93 -13.73
N ASP A 554 12.73 3.82 -13.01
CA ASP A 554 13.80 4.66 -13.58
C ASP A 554 15.14 3.94 -13.78
N GLY A 555 15.31 2.77 -13.17
CA GLY A 555 16.51 1.92 -13.28
C GLY A 555 17.49 2.07 -12.11
N CYS A 556 17.23 2.99 -11.18
CA CYS A 556 17.90 3.11 -9.90
C CYS A 556 17.12 2.35 -8.82
N SER A 557 17.67 1.24 -8.34
CA SER A 557 16.96 0.39 -7.38
C SER A 557 16.58 1.11 -6.09
N ASP A 558 15.39 0.85 -5.57
CA ASP A 558 14.83 1.45 -4.34
C ASP A 558 15.79 1.34 -3.14
N ALA A 559 16.57 0.27 -3.06
CA ALA A 559 17.57 0.05 -2.03
C ALA A 559 18.67 1.13 -2.02
N LEU A 560 19.02 1.67 -3.19
CA LEU A 560 20.02 2.72 -3.37
C LEU A 560 19.39 4.09 -3.10
N GLU A 561 18.22 4.33 -3.69
CA GLU A 561 17.38 5.52 -3.53
C GLU A 561 17.05 5.80 -2.05
N SER A 562 16.72 4.76 -1.30
CA SER A 562 16.44 4.79 0.14
C SER A 562 17.69 4.88 1.00
N GLY A 563 18.87 4.58 0.44
CA GLY A 563 20.13 4.49 1.18
C GLY A 563 20.27 3.24 2.06
N SER A 564 19.50 2.17 1.82
CA SER A 564 19.73 0.86 2.44
C SER A 564 21.06 0.25 1.95
N THR A 565 21.41 0.48 0.68
CA THR A 565 22.65 0.04 0.03
C THR A 565 23.49 1.21 -0.54
N THR A 566 24.64 0.87 -1.12
CA THR A 566 25.43 1.76 -1.99
C THR A 566 25.80 1.06 -3.30
N ASN A 567 24.97 0.13 -3.76
CA ASN A 567 25.21 -0.69 -4.94
C ASN A 567 24.35 -0.20 -6.12
N THR A 568 24.98 0.22 -7.21
CA THR A 568 24.30 0.67 -8.44
C THR A 568 23.96 -0.52 -9.34
N THR A 569 23.23 -1.49 -8.81
CA THR A 569 22.67 -2.62 -9.58
C THR A 569 21.17 -2.41 -9.64
N ALA A 570 20.59 -2.27 -10.84
CA ALA A 570 19.13 -2.20 -10.98
C ALA A 570 18.45 -3.41 -10.30
N ASN A 571 17.31 -3.16 -9.67
CA ASN A 571 16.55 -4.12 -8.86
C ASN A 571 17.43 -4.86 -7.81
N PHE A 572 18.19 -4.12 -6.99
CA PHE A 572 19.09 -4.71 -6.00
C PHE A 572 18.37 -5.26 -4.77
N LYS A 573 18.21 -6.59 -4.74
CA LYS A 573 17.79 -7.35 -3.55
C LYS A 573 18.98 -7.82 -2.72
N PHE A 574 18.85 -7.77 -1.40
CA PHE A 574 19.79 -8.38 -0.46
C PHE A 574 19.76 -9.91 -0.56
N THR A 575 20.88 -10.55 -0.19
CA THR A 575 21.06 -12.01 -0.16
C THR A 575 21.81 -12.43 1.11
N SER A 576 21.50 -11.71 2.18
CA SER A 576 22.11 -11.80 3.51
C SER A 576 21.63 -13.03 4.27
N ALA A 577 22.00 -13.15 5.55
CA ALA A 577 21.10 -13.82 6.48
C ALA A 577 19.93 -12.87 6.77
N VAL A 578 18.74 -13.42 6.69
CA VAL A 578 17.44 -12.81 7.00
C VAL A 578 17.00 -13.23 8.40
N GLY A 579 16.20 -12.39 9.06
CA GLY A 579 15.76 -12.61 10.44
C GLY A 579 14.65 -13.66 10.57
N THR A 580 13.93 -13.65 11.70
CA THR A 580 12.60 -14.29 11.80
C THR A 580 11.45 -13.39 11.32
N ASN A 581 11.83 -12.31 10.63
CA ASN A 581 11.00 -11.21 10.12
C ASN A 581 11.41 -10.81 8.69
N GLY A 582 12.21 -11.62 7.98
CA GLY A 582 12.70 -11.34 6.61
C GLY A 582 13.78 -10.28 6.53
N LEU A 583 13.49 -9.02 6.89
CA LEU A 583 14.45 -7.90 6.85
C LEU A 583 15.88 -8.32 7.21
N ALA A 584 16.81 -7.98 6.33
CA ALA A 584 18.20 -8.41 6.43
C ALA A 584 18.91 -8.01 7.75
N ASP A 585 19.49 -9.00 8.45
CA ASP A 585 20.23 -8.90 9.74
C ASP A 585 21.20 -7.69 9.82
N GLY A 586 21.77 -7.31 8.68
CA GLY A 586 22.78 -6.25 8.55
C GLY A 586 22.22 -4.83 8.59
N LEU A 587 20.93 -4.65 8.30
CA LEU A 587 20.26 -3.36 8.25
C LEU A 587 19.56 -2.99 9.57
N GLU A 588 19.41 -3.93 10.50
CA GLU A 588 18.80 -3.68 11.80
C GLU A 588 19.77 -3.05 12.83
N ILE A 589 19.23 -2.35 13.84
CA ILE A 589 19.99 -1.87 15.01
C ILE A 589 20.31 -3.03 15.97
N VAL A 590 19.43 -4.03 16.04
CA VAL A 590 19.61 -5.33 16.70
C VAL A 590 18.83 -6.34 15.88
N ALA A 591 19.43 -7.48 15.52
CA ALA A 591 18.74 -8.55 14.80
C ALA A 591 17.40 -8.96 15.44
N ASP A 592 16.40 -9.30 14.61
CA ASP A 592 15.02 -9.60 14.98
C ASP A 592 14.30 -8.44 15.71
N ASN A 593 14.53 -7.17 15.36
CA ASN A 593 13.92 -6.01 16.05
C ASN A 593 13.15 -5.00 15.18
N ALA A 594 13.14 -5.14 13.85
CA ALA A 594 12.43 -4.31 12.90
C ALA A 594 12.71 -2.79 13.02
N ASN A 595 13.89 -2.40 13.50
CA ASN A 595 14.36 -1.01 13.54
C ASN A 595 15.62 -0.87 12.68
N VAL A 596 15.48 -0.28 11.49
CA VAL A 596 16.60 -0.02 10.56
C VAL A 596 17.68 0.88 11.17
N ASN A 597 18.93 0.69 10.74
CA ASN A 597 20.12 1.37 11.25
C ASN A 597 20.62 2.53 10.35
N TYR A 598 19.99 2.70 9.18
CA TYR A 598 20.14 3.84 8.27
C TYR A 598 18.96 4.83 8.43
N ILE A 599 18.84 5.82 7.54
CA ILE A 599 17.69 6.73 7.45
C ILE A 599 17.13 6.59 6.05
N SER A 600 15.98 5.93 5.91
CA SER A 600 15.36 5.75 4.58
C SER A 600 15.00 7.09 3.94
N THR A 601 15.37 7.24 2.67
CA THR A 601 14.99 8.33 1.77
C THR A 601 13.99 7.92 0.69
N TYR A 602 13.44 6.70 0.74
CA TYR A 602 12.53 6.13 -0.27
C TYR A 602 11.46 7.12 -0.78
N THR A 603 10.63 7.65 0.14
CA THR A 603 9.51 8.57 -0.17
C THR A 603 9.94 9.96 -0.67
N ALA A 604 11.21 10.15 -1.00
CA ALA A 604 11.76 11.36 -1.62
C ALA A 604 12.40 11.11 -2.99
N TYR A 605 12.77 9.87 -3.32
CA TYR A 605 13.49 9.53 -4.55
C TYR A 605 12.81 8.38 -5.31
N ALA A 606 12.82 7.13 -4.80
CA ALA A 606 12.12 5.91 -5.28
C ALA A 606 10.57 5.93 -5.33
N THR A 607 9.99 7.11 -5.57
CA THR A 607 8.57 7.33 -5.86
C THR A 607 8.40 8.41 -6.93
N SER A 608 9.47 8.67 -7.69
CA SER A 608 9.67 9.81 -8.57
C SER A 608 10.81 9.57 -9.55
N LYS A 609 10.48 8.92 -10.68
CA LYS A 609 11.32 8.70 -11.88
C LYS A 609 12.14 9.90 -12.38
N ALA A 610 11.81 11.12 -11.94
CA ALA A 610 12.55 12.34 -12.23
C ALA A 610 13.69 12.64 -11.24
N LEU A 611 14.01 11.74 -10.31
CA LEU A 611 15.01 11.93 -9.24
C LEU A 611 16.06 10.80 -9.14
N ALA A 612 16.05 9.84 -10.06
CA ALA A 612 17.02 8.77 -10.31
C ALA A 612 18.44 8.98 -9.72
N THR A 613 18.70 8.54 -8.50
CA THR A 613 19.93 8.91 -7.76
C THR A 613 21.22 8.28 -8.32
N CYS A 614 21.09 7.36 -9.29
CA CYS A 614 22.19 6.65 -9.91
C CYS A 614 22.63 7.21 -11.28
N VAL A 615 21.87 8.14 -11.89
CA VAL A 615 22.15 8.75 -13.20
C VAL A 615 23.32 9.75 -13.13
N ASP A 616 24.03 9.91 -14.25
CA ASP A 616 25.36 10.53 -14.41
C ASP A 616 25.48 10.91 -15.90
N THR A 617 24.70 11.92 -16.30
CA THR A 617 24.34 12.14 -17.71
C THR A 617 25.54 12.50 -18.60
N ASP A 618 26.41 13.43 -18.19
CA ASP A 618 27.64 13.76 -18.93
C ASP A 618 28.79 12.73 -18.74
N GLY A 619 28.79 12.00 -17.62
CA GLY A 619 29.80 11.02 -17.24
C GLY A 619 31.05 11.58 -16.50
N ASP A 620 30.98 12.77 -15.90
CA ASP A 620 32.02 13.35 -15.01
C ASP A 620 32.24 12.50 -13.75
N GLY A 621 31.17 11.92 -13.20
CA GLY A 621 31.16 11.19 -11.93
C GLY A 621 30.64 12.01 -10.73
N VAL A 622 30.01 13.15 -10.98
CA VAL A 622 28.91 13.66 -10.14
C VAL A 622 27.65 12.81 -10.44
N LYS A 623 26.52 13.12 -9.79
CA LYS A 623 25.22 12.51 -10.06
C LYS A 623 24.24 13.63 -10.28
N ASP A 624 23.34 13.50 -11.25
CA ASP A 624 22.42 14.55 -11.70
C ASP A 624 21.74 15.28 -10.52
N ILE A 625 21.17 14.52 -9.57
CA ILE A 625 20.55 15.02 -8.34
C ILE A 625 21.48 15.84 -7.38
N LEU A 626 22.77 15.93 -7.69
CA LEU A 626 23.81 16.68 -6.98
C LEU A 626 24.64 17.62 -7.89
N ASP A 627 24.42 17.63 -9.21
CA ASP A 627 25.05 18.61 -10.10
C ASP A 627 24.21 19.90 -10.18
N ILE A 628 24.50 20.71 -11.19
CA ILE A 628 23.83 21.98 -11.50
C ILE A 628 23.74 22.27 -13.01
N ASP A 629 24.18 21.33 -13.85
CA ASP A 629 24.62 21.48 -15.26
C ASP A 629 24.76 20.04 -15.85
N ASP A 630 23.68 19.24 -15.80
CA ASP A 630 23.70 17.75 -15.88
C ASP A 630 24.30 17.17 -17.18
N ASP A 631 24.23 17.89 -18.30
CA ASP A 631 24.79 17.51 -19.60
C ASP A 631 26.17 18.17 -19.91
N ASN A 632 26.61 19.10 -19.06
CA ASN A 632 27.83 19.91 -19.17
C ASN A 632 27.90 20.84 -20.40
N ASP A 633 26.75 21.26 -20.93
CA ASP A 633 26.56 22.37 -21.86
C ASP A 633 27.12 23.69 -21.30
N GLY A 634 26.93 23.91 -20.00
CA GLY A 634 27.29 25.11 -19.27
C GLY A 634 26.18 26.16 -19.12
N ILE A 635 24.92 25.81 -19.42
CA ILE A 635 23.73 26.51 -18.87
C ILE A 635 23.58 26.02 -17.42
N LEU A 636 22.39 25.72 -16.88
CA LEU A 636 22.19 25.36 -15.46
C LEU A 636 20.73 24.89 -15.27
N ASP A 637 20.49 23.62 -14.96
CA ASP A 637 19.20 22.87 -15.00
C ASP A 637 17.91 23.66 -14.68
N ALA A 638 17.99 24.58 -13.70
CA ALA A 638 16.94 25.52 -13.33
C ALA A 638 16.68 26.66 -14.36
N VAL A 639 17.25 26.59 -15.56
CA VAL A 639 17.13 27.56 -16.66
C VAL A 639 16.44 26.96 -17.89
N GLU A 640 16.81 25.73 -18.24
CA GLU A 640 16.19 24.85 -19.25
C GLU A 640 14.90 24.25 -18.70
N SER A 641 14.91 23.84 -17.42
CA SER A 641 13.76 23.28 -16.70
C SER A 641 13.30 24.10 -15.46
N PRO A 642 12.99 25.42 -15.54
CA PRO A 642 12.73 26.26 -14.36
C PRO A 642 11.54 25.81 -13.48
N THR A 643 10.64 25.01 -14.03
CA THR A 643 9.51 24.38 -13.31
C THR A 643 9.96 23.23 -12.41
N CYS A 644 11.01 22.51 -12.78
CA CYS A 644 11.50 21.30 -12.11
C CYS A 644 12.39 21.58 -10.89
N PHE A 645 12.84 22.82 -10.67
CA PHE A 645 13.73 23.17 -9.57
C PHE A 645 13.09 24.12 -8.55
N PHE A 646 13.52 24.04 -7.29
CA PHE A 646 13.00 24.90 -6.22
C PHE A 646 13.67 26.27 -6.18
N THR A 647 12.86 27.32 -6.28
CA THR A 647 13.33 28.70 -6.10
C THR A 647 13.70 29.00 -4.64
N SER A 648 14.57 29.98 -4.42
CA SER A 648 14.97 30.41 -3.06
C SER A 648 13.81 30.88 -2.19
N ASP A 649 12.71 31.39 -2.78
CA ASP A 649 11.53 31.80 -2.03
C ASP A 649 10.70 30.58 -1.58
N GLU A 650 10.58 29.54 -2.41
CA GLU A 650 9.87 28.29 -2.08
C GLU A 650 10.51 27.55 -0.89
N LEU A 651 11.85 27.42 -0.89
CA LEU A 651 12.59 26.73 0.18
C LEU A 651 12.84 27.56 1.45
N SER A 652 12.52 28.86 1.45
CA SER A 652 12.74 29.75 2.61
C SER A 652 11.83 29.43 3.82
N THR A 653 10.80 28.62 3.62
CA THR A 653 9.74 28.30 4.58
C THR A 653 9.58 26.79 4.79
N PRO A 654 8.91 26.33 5.87
CA PRO A 654 8.48 24.94 6.03
C PRO A 654 6.97 24.76 5.77
N ILE A 655 6.56 23.78 4.96
CA ILE A 655 5.13 23.43 4.75
C ILE A 655 4.49 22.75 5.96
N ALA A 656 5.27 22.00 6.74
CA ALA A 656 4.77 21.21 7.85
C ALA A 656 5.70 21.28 9.06
N VAL A 657 5.08 21.20 10.25
CA VAL A 657 5.78 21.16 11.52
C VAL A 657 5.08 20.20 12.47
N THR A 658 5.81 19.17 12.90
CA THR A 658 5.34 18.11 13.80
C THR A 658 6.21 18.09 15.07
N THR A 659 5.80 17.32 16.08
CA THR A 659 6.49 17.29 17.38
C THR A 659 6.16 16.02 18.16
N ALA A 660 7.11 15.54 18.96
CA ALA A 660 6.87 14.49 19.95
C ALA A 660 6.35 15.04 21.30
N LEU A 661 6.10 16.35 21.42
CA LEU A 661 5.73 17.01 22.67
C LEU A 661 4.28 17.49 22.68
N ALA A 662 3.55 17.15 23.75
CA ALA A 662 2.17 17.59 23.96
C ALA A 662 2.05 19.13 23.96
N PRO A 663 1.16 19.72 23.12
CA PRO A 663 0.97 21.16 23.05
C PRO A 663 0.40 21.75 24.35
N TYR A 664 0.61 23.05 24.56
CA TYR A 664 0.04 23.77 25.69
C TYR A 664 -1.39 24.26 25.39
N LEU A 665 -2.36 23.76 26.15
CA LEU A 665 -3.77 24.15 26.07
C LEU A 665 -4.35 24.03 24.65
N THR A 666 -4.60 25.15 23.97
CA THR A 666 -5.21 25.21 22.63
C THR A 666 -4.24 25.77 21.58
N ASN A 667 -2.94 25.77 21.86
CA ASN A 667 -1.92 26.16 20.89
C ASN A 667 -1.69 25.02 19.90
N VAL A 668 -1.99 25.25 18.62
CA VAL A 668 -1.70 24.31 17.52
C VAL A 668 -0.23 24.46 17.13
N ILE A 669 0.45 23.37 16.76
CA ILE A 669 1.88 23.37 16.45
C ILE A 669 2.18 23.98 15.07
N GLY A 670 1.24 23.91 14.13
CA GLY A 670 1.28 24.66 12.86
C GLY A 670 1.33 26.19 13.01
N ASN A 671 1.02 26.75 14.18
CA ASN A 671 1.08 28.18 14.48
C ASN A 671 2.50 28.79 14.49
N SER A 672 3.52 28.01 14.14
CA SER A 672 4.89 28.49 13.92
C SER A 672 5.28 28.55 12.44
N ILE A 673 4.38 28.15 11.53
CA ILE A 673 4.55 28.22 10.07
C ILE A 673 3.32 28.83 9.34
N ASP A 674 2.18 29.00 10.02
CA ASP A 674 0.91 29.52 9.46
C ASP A 674 0.93 30.99 8.97
N ASN A 675 2.09 31.63 8.95
CA ASN A 675 2.32 33.05 8.59
C ASN A 675 1.43 34.05 9.36
N ASN A 676 0.87 33.66 10.52
CA ASN A 676 -0.09 34.46 11.28
C ASN A 676 0.51 34.98 12.58
N THR A 677 0.98 36.22 12.57
CA THR A 677 1.66 36.82 13.74
C THR A 677 0.77 37.01 14.99
N ALA A 678 -0.52 36.65 14.95
CA ALA A 678 -1.43 36.63 16.10
C ALA A 678 -1.50 35.26 16.82
N THR A 679 -1.15 34.16 16.15
CA THR A 679 -1.03 32.81 16.71
C THR A 679 0.40 32.57 17.22
N TYR A 680 0.61 31.42 17.89
CA TYR A 680 1.93 30.93 18.32
C TYR A 680 1.86 29.46 18.73
N SER A 681 2.98 28.75 18.62
CA SER A 681 3.17 27.38 19.11
C SER A 681 3.72 27.38 20.55
N ALA A 682 3.30 26.42 21.39
CA ALA A 682 3.73 26.35 22.78
C ALA A 682 3.64 24.92 23.35
N PHE A 683 4.55 24.57 24.26
CA PHE A 683 4.63 23.27 24.94
C PHE A 683 4.37 23.40 26.44
N ASN A 684 3.92 22.32 27.07
CA ASN A 684 3.72 22.29 28.52
C ASN A 684 5.06 22.31 29.29
N GLY A 685 5.29 23.37 30.09
CA GLY A 685 6.55 23.65 30.80
C GLY A 685 6.91 22.71 31.97
N SER A 686 6.49 21.44 31.91
CA SER A 686 6.86 20.37 32.85
C SER A 686 7.20 19.05 32.13
N LEU A 687 7.29 19.04 30.80
CA LEU A 687 7.67 17.88 29.99
C LEU A 687 9.18 17.64 30.04
N ASN A 688 9.59 16.36 29.94
CA ASN A 688 10.99 16.00 29.73
C ASN A 688 11.30 15.88 28.23
N TRP A 689 11.95 16.90 27.69
CA TRP A 689 12.39 17.02 26.29
C TRP A 689 13.69 16.28 25.91
N VAL A 690 14.34 15.56 26.83
CA VAL A 690 15.62 14.91 26.53
C VAL A 690 15.40 13.67 25.67
N GLY A 691 15.85 13.72 24.40
CA GLY A 691 15.72 12.63 23.43
C GLY A 691 14.39 12.59 22.68
N LEU A 692 13.69 13.74 22.55
CA LEU A 692 12.44 13.87 21.82
C LEU A 692 12.49 15.04 20.84
N ASP A 693 11.86 14.88 19.67
CA ASP A 693 11.76 15.95 18.67
C ASP A 693 10.87 17.08 19.17
N ILE A 694 11.51 18.22 19.46
CA ILE A 694 10.81 19.45 19.86
C ILE A 694 10.02 19.99 18.66
N PHE A 695 10.66 20.04 17.49
CA PHE A 695 10.03 20.30 16.20
C PHE A 695 10.72 19.44 15.13
N ARG A 696 9.94 18.65 14.38
CA ARG A 696 10.31 18.14 13.05
C ARG A 696 9.73 19.10 12.00
N LEU A 697 10.42 19.31 10.90
CA LEU A 697 10.08 20.30 9.87
C LEU A 697 10.18 19.68 8.48
N THR A 698 9.23 19.99 7.61
CA THR A 698 9.25 19.63 6.17
C THR A 698 9.34 20.92 5.36
N ALA A 699 10.18 20.98 4.32
CA ALA A 699 10.47 22.21 3.56
C ALA A 699 9.37 22.60 2.56
N GLY A 700 9.22 23.90 2.29
CA GLY A 700 8.39 24.44 1.20
C GLY A 700 7.48 25.63 1.58
N VAL A 701 6.58 25.99 0.66
CA VAL A 701 6.26 27.38 0.29
C VAL A 701 5.40 28.23 1.26
N ALA A 702 5.78 29.53 1.38
CA ALA A 702 4.96 30.75 1.53
C ALA A 702 4.96 31.55 2.87
N GLY A 703 5.41 32.83 2.80
CA GLY A 703 4.96 33.91 3.70
C GLY A 703 6.01 34.52 4.65
N ALA A 704 5.81 35.76 5.16
CA ALA A 704 6.85 36.44 5.96
C ALA A 704 6.45 37.52 6.99
N SER A 705 6.97 37.35 8.22
CA SER A 705 7.37 38.36 9.21
C SER A 705 6.29 39.28 9.82
N SER A 706 6.31 39.65 11.11
CA SER A 706 7.04 39.22 12.32
C SER A 706 6.32 39.88 13.53
N TYR A 707 6.62 39.75 14.84
CA TYR A 707 7.72 39.21 15.66
C TYR A 707 7.14 38.71 17.01
N GLY A 708 7.98 38.09 17.86
CA GLY A 708 7.82 38.14 19.32
C GLY A 708 7.19 36.89 19.97
N GLY A 709 7.92 35.78 19.92
CA GLY A 709 7.53 34.43 20.33
C GLY A 709 8.10 33.42 19.34
N VAL A 710 7.87 32.11 19.53
CA VAL A 710 8.03 31.16 18.40
C VAL A 710 6.76 31.27 17.57
N LYS A 711 6.77 32.23 16.65
CA LYS A 711 5.68 32.58 15.72
C LYS A 711 6.01 32.29 14.25
N GLU A 712 7.27 32.03 13.97
CA GLU A 712 7.81 31.93 12.62
C GLU A 712 9.07 31.06 12.75
N ILE A 713 9.08 29.92 12.06
CA ILE A 713 10.23 29.06 11.81
C ILE A 713 10.50 29.13 10.33
N LYS A 714 11.78 29.29 9.95
CA LYS A 714 12.23 29.43 8.56
C LYS A 714 13.57 28.78 8.36
N PHE A 715 13.80 28.29 7.15
CA PHE A 715 15.13 27.93 6.70
C PHE A 715 15.87 29.19 6.28
N ILE A 716 17.07 29.37 6.81
CA ILE A 716 17.98 30.43 6.38
C ILE A 716 18.87 29.79 5.33
N LEU A 717 18.49 29.92 4.06
CA LEU A 717 19.32 29.49 2.93
C LEU A 717 20.67 30.22 2.98
N PRO A 718 21.77 29.54 2.64
CA PRO A 718 23.10 30.14 2.67
C PRO A 718 23.28 31.12 1.50
N SER A 719 24.30 31.97 1.55
CA SER A 719 24.51 33.06 0.57
C SER A 719 24.99 32.63 -0.82
N ASP A 720 25.14 31.32 -0.98
CA ASP A 720 25.68 30.54 -2.10
C ASP A 720 24.71 29.41 -2.51
N PHE A 721 23.42 29.56 -2.16
CA PHE A 721 22.33 28.72 -2.67
C PHE A 721 22.22 28.82 -4.21
N ALA A 722 22.25 27.68 -4.89
CA ALA A 722 21.91 27.49 -6.30
C ALA A 722 20.56 26.75 -6.39
N PRO A 723 19.61 27.15 -7.26
CA PRO A 723 18.33 26.44 -7.41
C PRO A 723 18.47 25.03 -7.98
N SER A 724 19.41 24.81 -8.90
CA SER A 724 19.59 23.55 -9.62
C SER A 724 19.89 22.37 -8.69
N SER A 725 20.69 22.57 -7.63
CA SER A 725 20.95 21.55 -6.59
C SER A 725 19.73 21.20 -5.69
N PHE A 726 18.50 21.54 -6.11
CA PHE A 726 17.24 21.25 -5.44
C PHE A 726 16.12 20.94 -6.47
N PRO A 727 16.16 19.79 -7.16
CA PRO A 727 15.07 19.33 -8.02
C PRO A 727 13.78 19.03 -7.24
N LYS A 728 12.68 18.92 -7.97
CA LYS A 728 11.33 18.60 -7.50
C LYS A 728 10.95 17.20 -7.99
N ALA A 729 10.28 16.43 -7.14
CA ALA A 729 9.73 15.10 -7.44
C ALA A 729 8.61 15.06 -8.51
N ILE A 730 8.45 16.14 -9.29
CA ILE A 730 7.64 16.19 -10.51
C ILE A 730 8.43 17.09 -11.48
N CYS A 731 9.26 16.47 -12.33
CA CYS A 731 9.70 17.09 -13.57
C CYS A 731 8.94 16.47 -14.74
N VAL A 732 8.49 17.34 -15.66
CA VAL A 732 7.78 17.01 -16.91
C VAL A 732 8.18 18.01 -18.00
N SER A 733 9.42 18.52 -17.91
CA SER A 733 10.02 19.43 -18.89
C SER A 733 10.80 18.57 -19.88
N ASP A 734 10.06 18.10 -20.88
CA ASP A 734 10.49 17.40 -22.10
C ASP A 734 9.75 18.15 -23.22
N THR A 735 10.47 18.89 -24.07
CA THR A 735 9.88 19.79 -25.08
C THR A 735 9.58 19.08 -26.40
N ASP A 736 10.35 18.06 -26.79
CA ASP A 736 10.18 17.35 -28.07
C ASP A 736 9.37 16.03 -27.97
N GLU A 737 9.14 15.53 -26.76
CA GLU A 737 8.50 14.25 -26.41
C GLU A 737 9.35 12.98 -26.76
N ASP A 738 10.70 13.04 -26.78
CA ASP A 738 11.54 11.83 -26.96
C ASP A 738 11.90 11.06 -25.68
N GLY A 739 11.71 11.68 -24.49
CA GLY A 739 11.93 11.06 -23.18
C GLY A 739 13.26 11.37 -22.49
N ILE A 740 14.07 12.29 -23.04
CA ILE A 740 15.11 13.00 -22.28
C ILE A 740 14.50 14.32 -21.76
N PHE A 741 14.78 14.71 -20.51
CA PHE A 741 14.32 16.01 -19.99
C PHE A 741 15.23 17.15 -20.47
N ASN A 742 14.70 18.37 -20.61
CA ASN A 742 15.42 19.54 -21.16
C ASN A 742 16.70 19.95 -20.39
N HIS A 743 16.92 19.45 -19.18
CA HIS A 743 18.18 19.69 -18.43
C HIS A 743 19.24 18.61 -18.66
N GLN A 744 18.89 17.56 -19.40
CA GLN A 744 19.71 16.40 -19.73
C GLN A 744 19.89 16.21 -21.26
N ASP A 745 19.25 17.05 -22.09
CA ASP A 745 19.40 17.08 -23.55
C ASP A 745 20.15 18.34 -24.01
N LEU A 746 20.92 18.19 -25.10
CA LEU A 746 21.81 19.21 -25.68
C LEU A 746 21.14 19.99 -26.84
N ASP A 747 19.89 19.68 -27.16
CA ASP A 747 19.09 20.12 -28.32
C ASP A 747 17.60 19.99 -27.95
N SER A 748 17.18 20.71 -26.89
CA SER A 748 15.94 20.48 -26.12
C SER A 748 14.64 20.41 -26.93
N ASP A 749 14.56 21.07 -28.09
CA ASP A 749 13.36 21.08 -28.95
C ASP A 749 13.55 20.41 -30.32
N LYS A 750 14.77 19.93 -30.62
CA LYS A 750 15.20 19.31 -31.89
C LYS A 750 14.98 20.17 -33.15
N ASP A 751 15.06 21.50 -33.04
CA ASP A 751 15.39 22.35 -34.21
C ASP A 751 16.67 21.83 -34.91
N GLY A 752 17.68 21.46 -34.13
CA GLY A 752 18.99 21.03 -34.61
C GLY A 752 20.08 22.10 -34.50
N CYS A 753 19.86 23.14 -33.71
CA CYS A 753 20.92 23.93 -33.09
C CYS A 753 21.45 23.21 -31.82
N ALA A 754 21.53 23.87 -30.65
CA ALA A 754 21.89 23.27 -29.36
C ALA A 754 21.89 24.35 -28.27
N ASP A 755 21.19 24.14 -27.15
CA ASP A 755 20.88 25.13 -26.10
C ASP A 755 22.02 26.12 -25.76
N ALA A 756 23.28 25.64 -25.63
CA ALA A 756 24.50 26.47 -25.47
C ALA A 756 24.68 27.62 -26.47
N ILE A 757 24.09 27.49 -27.65
CA ILE A 757 24.18 28.41 -28.79
C ILE A 757 23.07 29.47 -28.69
N GLU A 758 21.80 29.06 -28.58
CA GLU A 758 20.65 29.96 -28.39
C GLU A 758 20.78 30.78 -27.09
N GLY A 759 21.07 30.12 -25.95
CA GLY A 759 21.34 30.82 -24.68
C GLY A 759 22.56 31.76 -24.75
N GLY A 760 23.43 31.52 -25.73
CA GLY A 760 24.44 32.44 -26.21
C GLY A 760 25.39 32.95 -25.12
N SER A 761 25.70 34.24 -25.17
CA SER A 761 26.62 34.86 -24.20
C SER A 761 25.97 35.29 -22.87
N SER A 762 24.67 35.00 -22.68
CA SER A 762 23.93 35.32 -21.47
C SER A 762 23.72 34.09 -20.58
N LYS A 763 23.36 32.94 -21.20
CA LYS A 763 22.96 31.69 -20.54
C LYS A 763 21.93 31.94 -19.43
N THR A 764 20.77 32.44 -19.87
CA THR A 764 19.65 32.87 -19.02
C THR A 764 18.33 32.58 -19.72
N ALA A 765 17.33 32.12 -18.97
CA ALA A 765 15.95 31.99 -19.42
C ALA A 765 15.44 33.34 -19.95
N THR A 766 15.45 33.46 -21.27
CA THR A 766 15.04 34.62 -22.05
C THR A 766 13.81 34.19 -22.87
N ASN A 767 12.95 35.16 -23.19
CA ASN A 767 11.78 34.98 -24.06
C ASN A 767 11.76 36.24 -24.92
N THR A 768 12.08 36.11 -26.19
CA THR A 768 12.43 37.21 -27.08
C THR A 768 11.21 37.80 -27.79
N ASP A 769 10.23 36.97 -28.15
CA ASP A 769 8.97 37.40 -28.81
C ASP A 769 7.90 37.95 -27.82
N GLY A 770 7.76 37.33 -26.64
CA GLY A 770 6.75 37.63 -25.62
C GLY A 770 5.62 36.61 -25.38
N ASP A 771 5.67 35.38 -25.93
CA ASP A 771 4.57 34.40 -25.86
C ASP A 771 4.44 33.67 -24.50
N GLY A 772 5.56 33.24 -23.92
CA GLY A 772 5.64 32.41 -22.71
C GLY A 772 6.63 31.23 -22.76
N THR A 773 7.17 30.89 -23.93
CA THR A 773 8.19 29.85 -24.18
C THR A 773 9.59 30.43 -23.94
N GLY A 774 10.59 29.59 -23.65
CA GLY A 774 11.98 30.07 -23.51
C GLY A 774 12.70 30.03 -24.85
N ASP A 775 13.64 30.96 -25.10
CA ASP A 775 14.45 31.00 -26.33
C ASP A 775 15.30 29.72 -26.55
N LEU A 776 15.43 28.86 -25.53
CA LEU A 776 16.08 27.54 -25.60
C LEU A 776 15.12 26.41 -26.03
N LEU A 777 13.81 26.70 -26.10
CA LEU A 777 12.72 25.72 -26.19
C LEU A 777 11.69 26.14 -27.27
N ASP A 778 12.05 27.05 -28.17
CA ASP A 778 11.17 27.62 -29.20
C ASP A 778 11.89 27.76 -30.55
N ILE A 779 11.47 26.94 -31.52
CA ILE A 779 12.00 26.79 -32.88
C ILE A 779 12.01 28.06 -33.79
N ASP A 780 11.59 29.24 -33.28
CA ASP A 780 11.49 30.53 -34.01
C ASP A 780 11.53 31.68 -32.96
N GLU A 781 12.69 31.91 -32.32
CA GLU A 781 12.87 32.70 -31.06
C GLU A 781 12.24 34.12 -31.05
N ASP A 782 12.11 34.75 -32.23
CA ASP A 782 11.56 36.10 -32.44
C ASP A 782 10.23 36.12 -33.23
N ASN A 783 9.77 34.94 -33.69
CA ASN A 783 8.54 34.69 -34.43
C ASN A 783 8.41 35.46 -35.78
N ASP A 784 9.53 35.76 -36.46
CA ASP A 784 9.60 36.31 -37.82
C ASP A 784 9.18 35.29 -38.90
N GLY A 785 9.41 33.99 -38.66
CA GLY A 785 9.12 32.91 -39.63
C GLY A 785 10.37 32.31 -40.28
N VAL A 786 11.50 32.34 -39.60
CA VAL A 786 12.75 31.62 -39.92
C VAL A 786 13.10 30.81 -38.68
N LEU A 787 13.51 29.55 -38.85
CA LEU A 787 13.90 28.69 -37.73
C LEU A 787 15.32 29.00 -37.29
N ASP A 788 15.60 28.81 -36.00
CA ASP A 788 16.88 29.14 -35.35
C ASP A 788 18.10 28.49 -36.04
N GLN A 789 18.00 27.24 -36.55
CA GLN A 789 19.01 26.59 -37.39
C GLN A 789 19.43 27.36 -38.67
N ASP A 790 18.57 28.24 -39.20
CA ASP A 790 18.81 29.06 -40.41
C ASP A 790 19.22 30.52 -40.04
N GLU A 791 19.06 30.94 -38.77
CA GLU A 791 19.43 32.26 -38.22
C GLU A 791 20.82 32.25 -37.57
N TYR A 792 21.08 31.28 -36.69
CA TYR A 792 22.33 31.13 -35.94
C TYR A 792 23.43 30.41 -36.75
N ASP A 793 24.69 30.45 -36.27
CA ASP A 793 25.80 29.67 -36.85
C ASP A 793 25.83 28.27 -36.20
N CYS A 794 24.71 27.53 -36.27
CA CYS A 794 24.50 26.14 -35.80
C CYS A 794 25.33 25.11 -36.60
N ALA A 795 26.46 25.54 -37.16
CA ALA A 795 27.43 24.66 -37.80
C ALA A 795 27.93 23.66 -36.73
N PRO A 796 27.79 22.34 -36.96
CA PRO A 796 27.73 21.32 -35.92
C PRO A 796 28.92 21.44 -34.96
N PHE A 797 28.61 21.91 -33.76
CA PHE A 797 29.59 22.15 -32.71
C PHE A 797 30.00 20.79 -32.16
N GLU A 798 31.29 20.41 -32.27
CA GLU A 798 31.83 19.28 -31.52
C GLU A 798 31.91 19.68 -30.03
N LEU A 799 30.74 19.67 -29.38
CA LEU A 799 30.57 19.83 -27.94
C LEU A 799 31.38 18.74 -27.22
N LYS A 800 31.77 19.05 -26.00
CA LYS A 800 32.90 18.39 -25.35
C LYS A 800 32.55 17.16 -24.50
N GLY A 801 31.32 16.69 -24.65
CA GLY A 801 30.81 15.32 -24.54
C GLY A 801 29.85 15.12 -25.73
N THR A 802 29.63 13.92 -26.29
CA THR A 802 30.14 12.59 -25.91
C THR A 802 30.96 11.95 -27.06
N CYS A 803 31.83 10.99 -26.74
CA CYS A 803 32.54 10.21 -27.76
C CYS A 803 31.62 9.14 -28.40
N THR A 804 30.77 9.53 -29.35
CA THR A 804 29.81 8.60 -29.98
C THR A 804 30.48 7.35 -30.55
N GLY A 805 29.79 6.20 -30.47
CA GLY A 805 30.32 4.89 -30.86
C GLY A 805 30.83 4.78 -32.30
N ALA A 806 30.40 5.69 -33.19
CA ALA A 806 30.90 5.79 -34.55
C ALA A 806 32.40 6.16 -34.61
N GLN A 807 32.85 7.12 -33.79
CA GLN A 807 34.21 7.67 -33.84
C GLN A 807 35.29 6.62 -33.51
N TYR A 808 34.96 5.61 -32.69
CA TYR A 808 35.88 4.54 -32.32
C TYR A 808 36.25 3.56 -33.47
N THR A 809 35.50 3.54 -34.58
CA THR A 809 35.53 2.41 -35.53
C THR A 809 36.24 2.67 -36.85
N THR A 810 36.49 3.93 -37.23
CA THR A 810 37.10 4.24 -38.53
C THR A 810 38.63 4.24 -38.48
N ASN A 811 39.27 3.30 -39.19
CA ASN A 811 40.71 3.32 -39.48
C ASN A 811 41.05 4.40 -40.54
N ALA A 812 40.75 5.67 -40.24
CA ALA A 812 40.94 6.82 -41.11
C ALA A 812 41.95 7.80 -40.48
N THR A 813 43.11 7.97 -41.12
CA THR A 813 44.24 8.74 -40.59
C THR A 813 44.08 10.26 -40.73
N GLY A 814 44.25 10.99 -39.62
CA GLY A 814 44.50 12.43 -39.59
C GLY A 814 43.67 13.19 -38.54
N ILE A 815 44.34 13.86 -37.59
CA ILE A 815 43.68 14.68 -36.56
C ILE A 815 43.29 16.06 -37.11
N PHE A 816 42.02 16.39 -36.96
CA PHE A 816 41.57 17.68 -36.43
C PHE A 816 40.84 17.42 -35.09
N THR A 817 40.69 18.46 -34.26
CA THR A 817 39.95 18.48 -32.97
C THR A 817 39.67 17.13 -32.28
N HIS A 818 40.65 16.61 -31.51
CA HIS A 818 40.35 15.51 -30.58
C HIS A 818 39.85 16.05 -29.23
N CYS A 819 38.77 15.45 -28.67
CA CYS A 819 37.96 15.87 -27.50
C CYS A 819 38.75 16.40 -26.28
N THR A 820 40.01 15.97 -26.16
CA THR A 820 41.02 16.46 -25.20
C THR A 820 41.45 17.93 -25.33
N GLY A 821 41.07 18.64 -26.41
CA GLY A 821 41.37 20.06 -26.63
C GLY A 821 42.80 20.38 -27.08
N TRP A 822 43.58 19.40 -27.53
CA TRP A 822 44.92 19.62 -28.12
C TRP A 822 44.85 19.77 -29.64
N ASN A 823 45.27 20.93 -30.14
CA ASN A 823 45.39 21.22 -31.57
C ASN A 823 46.80 20.92 -32.06
N ALA A 824 46.92 20.20 -33.18
CA ALA A 824 48.18 19.95 -33.88
C ALA A 824 48.42 21.00 -34.98
N MET A 825 49.68 21.40 -35.19
CA MET A 825 50.07 22.34 -36.25
C MET A 825 51.44 22.02 -36.87
N ASP A 826 51.52 22.15 -38.19
CA ASP A 826 52.78 22.32 -38.94
C ASP A 826 53.29 23.78 -38.81
N LEU A 827 54.47 24.08 -39.35
CA LEU A 827 55.18 25.34 -39.11
C LEU A 827 54.54 26.57 -39.81
N ASP A 828 54.21 27.56 -38.98
CA ASP A 828 53.73 28.92 -39.27
C ASP A 828 52.32 29.07 -39.90
N PRO A 829 51.55 30.09 -39.48
CA PRO A 829 50.23 30.37 -40.04
C PRO A 829 50.34 31.05 -41.42
N GLY A 830 50.16 30.26 -42.47
CA GLY A 830 49.96 30.74 -43.84
C GLY A 830 48.80 30.00 -44.52
N ASP A 831 48.23 30.59 -45.56
CA ASP A 831 46.91 30.25 -46.14
C ASP A 831 46.82 28.87 -46.89
N ALA A 832 47.67 27.90 -46.54
CA ALA A 832 47.68 26.56 -47.11
C ALA A 832 48.24 25.53 -46.11
N VAL A 833 47.40 25.06 -45.19
CA VAL A 833 47.75 23.99 -44.23
C VAL A 833 48.03 22.68 -44.98
N VAL A 834 49.18 22.08 -44.72
CA VAL A 834 49.54 20.72 -45.17
C VAL A 834 49.48 19.80 -43.98
N ARG A 835 48.97 18.58 -44.18
CA ARG A 835 48.70 17.61 -43.10
C ARG A 835 49.97 17.17 -42.36
N SER A 836 49.87 17.11 -41.03
CA SER A 836 50.82 16.43 -40.14
C SER A 836 50.08 15.34 -39.35
N ASP A 837 50.33 14.08 -39.67
CA ASP A 837 49.59 12.94 -39.13
C ASP A 837 50.10 12.57 -37.72
N PHE A 838 49.65 13.31 -36.69
CA PHE A 838 49.78 12.93 -35.29
C PHE A 838 48.73 11.89 -34.90
N ASP A 839 49.07 10.97 -33.99
CA ASP A 839 48.19 9.87 -33.58
C ASP A 839 47.80 10.00 -32.11
N TYR A 840 46.49 10.01 -31.84
CA TYR A 840 45.90 9.74 -30.52
C TYR A 840 45.76 8.23 -30.33
N LEU A 841 46.05 7.75 -29.12
CA LEU A 841 46.24 6.33 -28.82
C LEU A 841 45.35 5.84 -27.64
N GLY A 842 44.17 6.47 -27.49
CA GLY A 842 43.18 6.16 -26.46
C GLY A 842 43.51 6.72 -25.07
N ASN A 843 42.54 6.61 -24.16
CA ASN A 843 42.67 6.85 -22.71
C ASN A 843 43.45 5.70 -22.02
N THR A 844 44.65 5.42 -22.54
CA THR A 844 45.58 4.37 -22.05
C THR A 844 46.90 4.98 -21.55
N GLY A 845 46.86 6.25 -21.14
CA GLY A 845 47.99 7.02 -20.63
C GLY A 845 48.16 6.93 -19.11
N TYR A 846 48.58 8.05 -18.51
CA TYR A 846 48.82 8.13 -17.06
C TYR A 846 47.49 8.38 -16.33
N ASN A 847 47.17 7.57 -15.32
CA ASN A 847 45.89 7.61 -14.59
C ASN A 847 44.63 7.59 -15.48
N GLY A 848 44.68 6.93 -16.64
CA GLY A 848 43.58 6.91 -17.62
C GLY A 848 43.58 8.08 -18.60
N ASN A 849 44.38 9.13 -18.38
CA ASN A 849 44.45 10.28 -19.28
C ASN A 849 44.80 9.90 -20.72
N ALA A 850 44.39 10.76 -21.65
CA ALA A 850 44.70 10.68 -23.06
C ALA A 850 46.20 10.52 -23.36
N LYS A 851 46.51 9.83 -24.46
CA LYS A 851 47.85 9.43 -24.88
C LYS A 851 48.09 9.77 -26.34
N TYR A 852 49.27 10.30 -26.63
CA TYR A 852 49.64 10.83 -27.96
C TYR A 852 51.01 10.33 -28.40
N ASP A 853 51.24 10.19 -29.71
CA ASP A 853 52.59 10.12 -30.29
C ASP A 853 52.98 11.47 -30.91
N LEU A 854 54.14 12.00 -30.51
CA LEU A 854 54.71 13.24 -31.04
C LEU A 854 55.54 13.04 -32.33
N GLN A 855 55.76 11.80 -32.79
CA GLN A 855 56.56 11.51 -33.99
C GLN A 855 55.72 11.44 -35.29
N GLY A 856 54.49 10.95 -35.21
CA GLY A 856 53.54 10.85 -36.33
C GLY A 856 53.81 9.74 -37.35
N SER A 857 52.75 9.30 -38.04
CA SER A 857 52.76 8.06 -38.83
C SER A 857 53.32 8.16 -40.26
N ASN A 858 53.61 9.36 -40.79
CA ASN A 858 53.98 9.55 -42.20
C ASN A 858 55.35 10.19 -42.45
N THR A 859 55.96 9.89 -43.61
CA THR A 859 57.33 10.33 -43.91
C THR A 859 57.40 11.74 -44.47
N THR A 860 57.79 12.70 -43.62
CA THR A 860 58.15 14.12 -43.87
C THR A 860 56.99 15.10 -44.04
N PRO A 861 56.94 16.22 -43.26
CA PRO A 861 57.78 16.52 -42.09
C PRO A 861 57.60 15.49 -40.96
N ALA A 862 58.63 15.29 -40.13
CA ALA A 862 58.71 14.18 -39.16
C ALA A 862 58.72 14.63 -37.69
N VAL A 863 58.27 15.86 -37.43
CA VAL A 863 58.05 16.52 -36.14
C VAL A 863 57.21 17.77 -36.39
N GLY A 864 56.28 18.07 -35.50
CA GLY A 864 55.51 19.32 -35.51
C GLY A 864 55.34 19.88 -34.09
N LYS A 865 54.21 20.56 -33.85
CA LYS A 865 53.89 21.17 -32.56
C LYS A 865 52.42 20.92 -32.20
N MET A 866 52.17 20.58 -30.94
CA MET A 866 50.83 20.53 -30.34
C MET A 866 50.63 21.76 -29.43
N THR A 867 49.42 22.30 -29.39
CA THR A 867 49.05 23.47 -28.57
C THR A 867 47.66 23.29 -27.94
N LYS A 868 47.51 23.67 -26.66
CA LYS A 868 46.22 23.70 -25.94
C LYS A 868 46.14 25.02 -25.18
N THR A 869 45.07 25.77 -25.40
CA THR A 869 44.85 27.09 -24.79
C THR A 869 44.13 26.94 -23.46
N TYR A 870 44.60 27.65 -22.44
CA TYR A 870 43.96 27.73 -21.14
C TYR A 870 43.69 29.19 -20.78
N GLN A 871 42.59 29.45 -20.07
CA GLN A 871 42.36 30.75 -19.44
C GLN A 871 43.27 30.86 -18.21
N THR A 872 43.84 32.03 -17.95
CA THR A 872 44.81 32.22 -16.89
C THR A 872 44.69 33.59 -16.23
N ILE A 873 44.85 33.68 -14.91
CA ILE A 873 44.71 34.94 -14.17
C ILE A 873 46.07 35.65 -14.07
N PRO A 874 46.21 36.92 -14.53
CA PRO A 874 47.46 37.67 -14.44
C PRO A 874 48.02 37.72 -13.01
N GLY A 875 49.26 37.25 -12.84
CA GLY A 875 49.96 37.20 -11.55
C GLY A 875 49.81 35.88 -10.76
N VAL A 876 48.95 34.94 -11.20
CA VAL A 876 48.86 33.59 -10.61
C VAL A 876 49.99 32.70 -11.14
N ILE A 877 50.52 31.84 -10.25
CA ILE A 877 51.53 30.83 -10.60
C ILE A 877 50.79 29.58 -11.07
N TYR A 878 51.13 29.09 -12.26
CA TYR A 878 50.58 27.87 -12.83
C TYR A 878 51.67 26.80 -12.98
N THR A 879 51.35 25.54 -12.70
CA THR A 879 52.22 24.39 -12.95
C THR A 879 51.43 23.31 -13.69
N TYR A 880 51.83 23.05 -14.94
CA TYR A 880 51.28 21.97 -15.78
C TYR A 880 52.32 20.86 -15.96
N SER A 881 51.89 19.61 -15.83
CA SER A 881 52.67 18.38 -15.91
C SER A 881 52.22 17.49 -17.06
N ILE A 882 53.16 16.85 -17.74
CA ILE A 882 52.92 15.71 -18.62
C ILE A 882 53.72 14.49 -18.15
N TYR A 883 53.22 13.30 -18.42
CA TYR A 883 53.92 12.05 -18.18
C TYR A 883 54.54 11.51 -19.48
N LEU A 884 55.86 11.30 -19.50
CA LEU A 884 56.52 10.63 -20.62
C LEU A 884 56.41 9.12 -20.47
N LEU A 885 55.74 8.46 -21.43
CA LEU A 885 55.49 7.03 -21.40
C LEU A 885 56.67 6.22 -21.95
N ASN A 886 57.58 6.85 -22.69
CA ASN A 886 58.87 6.29 -23.10
C ASN A 886 60.01 7.35 -23.01
N PRO A 887 61.30 6.95 -23.14
CA PRO A 887 62.41 7.90 -22.99
C PRO A 887 62.57 8.84 -24.19
N PHE A 888 62.44 10.16 -23.95
CA PHE A 888 62.61 11.18 -24.99
C PHE A 888 64.10 11.52 -25.21
N VAL A 889 64.49 11.75 -26.46
CA VAL A 889 65.88 12.05 -26.87
C VAL A 889 65.97 13.39 -27.63
N ASP A 890 67.14 14.04 -27.55
CA ASP A 890 67.45 15.22 -28.35
C ASP A 890 67.48 14.84 -29.85
N ALA A 891 66.89 15.68 -30.70
CA ALA A 891 66.86 15.49 -32.15
C ALA A 891 68.21 15.79 -32.80
N ALA A 892 68.42 15.23 -34.00
CA ALA A 892 69.59 15.53 -34.83
C ALA A 892 69.74 17.05 -35.05
N GLY A 893 70.95 17.57 -34.81
CA GLY A 893 71.23 19.01 -34.77
C GLY A 893 71.25 19.63 -33.37
N GLY A 894 70.77 18.92 -32.34
CA GLY A 894 70.74 19.39 -30.95
C GLY A 894 69.44 20.08 -30.54
N ASN A 895 68.42 20.01 -31.39
CA ASN A 895 67.08 20.53 -31.11
C ASN A 895 66.41 19.65 -30.04
N LYS A 896 65.75 20.26 -29.06
CA LYS A 896 65.18 19.52 -27.92
C LYS A 896 63.66 19.48 -27.98
N PRO A 897 63.03 18.36 -27.59
CA PRO A 897 61.60 18.35 -27.32
C PRO A 897 61.32 19.17 -26.05
N TYR A 898 60.28 20.00 -26.07
CA TYR A 898 59.91 20.89 -24.99
C TYR A 898 58.43 20.79 -24.60
N LEU A 899 58.14 21.26 -23.40
CA LEU A 899 56.85 21.74 -22.93
C LEU A 899 57.03 23.23 -22.56
N SER A 900 56.30 24.14 -23.20
CA SER A 900 56.40 25.59 -22.98
C SER A 900 55.04 26.24 -22.78
N ALA A 901 54.97 27.21 -21.86
CA ALA A 901 53.85 28.14 -21.70
C ALA A 901 54.12 29.43 -22.50
N ILE A 902 53.13 29.90 -23.25
CA ILE A 902 53.23 31.07 -24.14
C ILE A 902 52.03 32.00 -23.88
N ASN A 903 52.31 33.27 -23.62
CA ASN A 903 51.29 34.31 -23.49
C ASN A 903 50.57 34.55 -24.83
N ASN A 904 49.25 34.37 -24.89
CA ASN A 904 48.50 34.55 -26.13
C ASN A 904 48.32 36.03 -26.54
N LEU A 905 48.57 36.98 -25.63
CA LEU A 905 48.46 38.41 -25.92
C LEU A 905 49.66 38.99 -26.69
N ASP A 906 50.87 38.43 -26.52
CA ASP A 906 52.12 38.97 -27.08
C ASP A 906 53.11 37.92 -27.62
N GLY A 907 52.79 36.62 -27.51
CA GLY A 907 53.65 35.51 -27.97
C GLY A 907 54.87 35.24 -27.09
N SER A 908 55.01 35.87 -25.92
CA SER A 908 56.18 35.66 -25.04
C SER A 908 56.15 34.28 -24.36
N LYS A 909 57.29 33.59 -24.34
CA LYS A 909 57.47 32.33 -23.59
C LYS A 909 57.53 32.65 -22.08
N LEU A 910 56.51 32.21 -21.33
CA LEU A 910 56.39 32.41 -19.88
C LEU A 910 57.14 31.36 -19.06
N GLY A 911 57.38 30.19 -19.64
CA GLY A 911 58.20 29.12 -19.07
C GLY A 911 58.46 28.01 -20.10
N THR A 912 59.57 27.29 -19.94
CA THR A 912 59.95 26.17 -20.82
C THR A 912 60.68 25.08 -20.02
N THR A 913 60.23 23.84 -20.15
CA THR A 913 60.91 22.62 -19.67
C THR A 913 61.24 21.72 -20.86
N TYR A 914 62.44 21.15 -20.89
CA TYR A 914 62.83 20.17 -21.91
C TYR A 914 62.49 18.74 -21.47
N LEU A 915 62.02 17.92 -22.41
CA LEU A 915 61.46 16.60 -22.12
C LEU A 915 62.53 15.49 -22.07
N THR A 916 63.66 15.69 -22.75
CA THR A 916 64.79 14.75 -22.86
C THR A 916 65.13 14.04 -21.55
N GLY A 917 65.09 12.71 -21.55
CA GLY A 917 65.36 11.88 -20.36
C GLY A 917 64.49 10.62 -20.30
N PRO A 918 64.54 9.87 -19.18
CA PRO A 918 63.73 8.67 -18.98
C PRO A 918 62.24 8.97 -18.78
N VAL A 919 61.44 7.90 -18.83
CA VAL A 919 60.03 7.83 -18.41
C VAL A 919 59.77 8.57 -17.10
N GLY A 920 58.60 9.20 -16.99
CA GLY A 920 58.17 9.94 -15.80
C GLY A 920 57.78 11.39 -16.11
N MET A 921 57.35 12.12 -15.09
CA MET A 921 56.81 13.48 -15.25
C MET A 921 57.82 14.51 -15.77
N ARG A 922 57.27 15.51 -16.46
CA ARG A 922 57.91 16.78 -16.83
C ARG A 922 56.90 17.90 -16.65
N SER A 923 57.28 18.95 -15.93
CA SER A 923 56.36 20.05 -15.63
C SER A 923 56.93 21.39 -16.05
N VAL A 924 56.07 22.30 -16.54
CA VAL A 924 56.40 23.72 -16.73
C VAL A 924 55.69 24.53 -15.66
N THR A 925 56.44 25.37 -14.95
CA THR A 925 55.89 26.33 -13.98
C THR A 925 56.12 27.74 -14.50
N PHE A 926 55.06 28.56 -14.51
CA PHE A 926 55.06 29.91 -15.07
C PHE A 926 54.18 30.85 -14.25
N VAL A 927 54.36 32.16 -14.43
CA VAL A 927 53.43 33.18 -13.93
C VAL A 927 52.65 33.69 -15.13
N ALA A 928 51.33 33.64 -15.08
CA ALA A 928 50.49 34.19 -16.15
C ALA A 928 50.59 35.72 -16.18
N THR A 929 50.63 36.30 -17.37
CA THR A 929 50.78 37.75 -17.60
C THR A 929 49.61 38.38 -18.35
N SER A 930 48.67 37.57 -18.81
CA SER A 930 47.43 37.95 -19.50
C SER A 930 46.31 36.98 -19.10
N THR A 931 45.11 37.20 -19.64
CA THR A 931 43.93 36.35 -19.44
C THR A 931 44.04 34.96 -20.10
N SER A 932 45.02 34.71 -20.98
CA SER A 932 45.09 33.45 -21.75
C SER A 932 46.53 33.01 -22.06
N THR A 933 46.81 31.73 -21.82
CA THR A 933 48.12 31.12 -22.05
C THR A 933 47.99 29.82 -22.85
N SER A 934 48.72 29.70 -23.96
CA SER A 934 48.88 28.42 -24.67
C SER A 934 49.96 27.57 -24.01
N LEU A 935 49.66 26.32 -23.70
CA LEU A 935 50.67 25.30 -23.42
C LEU A 935 51.01 24.56 -24.71
N THR A 936 52.30 24.31 -24.93
CA THR A 936 52.82 23.84 -26.21
C THR A 936 53.84 22.72 -26.03
N VAL A 937 53.65 21.62 -26.76
CA VAL A 937 54.52 20.44 -26.78
C VAL A 937 55.07 20.27 -28.19
N GLY A 938 56.39 20.14 -28.36
CA GLY A 938 56.99 20.04 -29.69
C GLY A 938 58.50 20.22 -29.67
N TYR A 939 59.11 20.46 -30.84
CA TYR A 939 60.54 20.68 -30.99
C TYR A 939 60.88 22.16 -31.27
N ASP A 940 61.98 22.65 -30.70
CA ASP A 940 62.50 24.02 -30.92
C ASP A 940 63.29 24.05 -32.25
N ILE A 941 62.58 23.96 -33.38
CA ILE A 941 63.17 23.89 -34.73
C ILE A 941 62.92 25.14 -35.57
N GLY A 942 64.00 25.69 -36.13
CA GLY A 942 63.93 26.55 -37.31
C GLY A 942 63.84 25.72 -38.60
N HIS A 943 63.19 26.28 -39.61
CA HIS A 943 62.87 25.66 -40.89
C HIS A 943 64.07 24.94 -41.56
N GLY A 944 63.94 23.64 -41.88
CA GLY A 944 64.86 22.91 -42.78
C GLY A 944 65.75 21.79 -42.21
N ALA A 945 65.44 21.18 -41.07
CA ALA A 945 66.21 20.05 -40.52
C ALA A 945 65.77 18.67 -41.10
N PRO A 946 66.67 17.86 -41.71
CA PRO A 946 66.27 16.60 -42.36
C PRO A 946 66.36 15.36 -41.45
N GLY A 947 65.25 14.63 -41.32
CA GLY A 947 65.20 13.19 -41.00
C GLY A 947 65.38 12.79 -39.52
N LEU A 948 64.27 12.57 -38.82
CA LEU A 948 64.24 12.04 -37.45
C LEU A 948 63.70 10.60 -37.40
N ALA A 949 64.56 9.64 -37.71
CA ALA A 949 64.34 8.22 -37.43
C ALA A 949 64.70 7.90 -35.96
N GLY A 950 63.94 8.47 -35.03
CA GLY A 950 63.98 8.14 -33.60
C GLY A 950 63.04 6.99 -33.22
N PRO A 951 63.04 6.55 -31.95
CA PRO A 951 61.91 5.81 -31.38
C PRO A 951 60.68 6.72 -31.27
N THR A 952 59.48 6.12 -31.25
CA THR A 952 58.20 6.82 -31.03
C THR A 952 58.23 7.67 -29.76
N LEU A 953 57.44 8.73 -29.69
CA LEU A 953 57.55 9.75 -28.65
C LEU A 953 56.22 9.88 -27.90
N TYR A 954 55.94 8.87 -27.07
CA TYR A 954 54.66 8.72 -26.38
C TYR A 954 54.61 9.54 -25.09
N TRP A 955 53.58 10.37 -24.96
CA TRP A 955 53.29 11.16 -23.76
C TRP A 955 51.80 11.19 -23.44
N SER A 956 51.46 11.65 -22.24
CA SER A 956 50.09 11.76 -21.72
C SER A 956 49.98 12.99 -20.81
N GLU A 957 48.79 13.58 -20.69
CA GLU A 957 48.52 14.63 -19.68
C GLU A 957 48.71 14.05 -18.26
N ALA A 958 49.04 14.88 -17.27
CA ALA A 958 49.18 14.45 -15.87
C ALA A 958 48.41 15.36 -14.91
N ASP A 959 49.05 16.42 -14.41
CA ASP A 959 48.44 17.37 -13.46
C ASP A 959 48.41 18.78 -14.06
N PHE A 960 47.35 19.55 -13.78
CA PHE A 960 47.39 21.00 -13.93
C PHE A 960 46.97 21.69 -12.64
N THR A 961 47.78 22.62 -12.15
CA THR A 961 47.52 23.35 -10.91
C THR A 961 47.77 24.85 -11.04
N ALA A 962 47.05 25.65 -10.26
CA ALA A 962 47.32 27.06 -10.04
C ALA A 962 47.53 27.32 -8.54
N ASN A 963 48.63 27.97 -8.17
CA ASN A 963 49.09 28.17 -6.79
C ASN A 963 49.15 26.90 -5.90
N GLY A 964 49.04 25.69 -6.49
CA GLY A 964 49.04 24.41 -5.80
C GLY A 964 47.68 23.74 -5.61
N VAL A 965 46.57 24.33 -6.09
CA VAL A 965 45.26 23.65 -6.23
C VAL A 965 45.03 23.22 -7.68
N PRO A 966 44.29 22.13 -7.98
CA PRO A 966 44.00 21.71 -9.35
C PRO A 966 43.25 22.79 -10.16
N TYR A 967 43.49 22.83 -11.46
CA TYR A 967 43.04 23.92 -12.33
C TYR A 967 41.51 23.98 -12.50
N GLN A 968 40.80 22.85 -12.48
CA GLN A 968 39.33 22.82 -12.61
C GLN A 968 38.64 23.72 -11.58
N TYR A 969 39.13 23.72 -10.33
CA TYR A 969 38.67 24.60 -9.25
C TYR A 969 38.98 26.10 -9.44
N LEU A 970 39.40 26.56 -10.63
CA LEU A 970 39.50 27.98 -10.97
C LEU A 970 38.43 28.46 -11.95
N ALA A 971 37.68 27.56 -12.62
CA ALA A 971 36.55 27.94 -13.46
C ALA A 971 35.45 28.59 -12.60
N ALA A 972 34.96 27.84 -11.61
CA ALA A 972 33.99 28.30 -10.60
C ALA A 972 34.39 29.58 -9.84
N PHE A 973 35.68 29.91 -9.76
CA PHE A 973 36.15 31.15 -9.11
C PHE A 973 36.03 32.40 -9.97
N TYR A 974 35.87 32.30 -11.30
CA TYR A 974 35.92 33.47 -12.18
C TYR A 974 34.58 34.23 -12.23
N SER A 975 33.46 33.51 -12.26
CA SER A 975 32.09 34.04 -12.14
C SER A 975 31.94 34.87 -10.85
N TYR A 976 32.50 34.36 -9.74
CA TYR A 976 32.44 34.97 -8.42
C TYR A 976 33.26 36.27 -8.28
N TYR A 977 34.36 36.42 -9.03
CA TYR A 977 35.35 37.49 -8.76
C TYR A 977 35.06 38.86 -9.41
N GLN A 978 34.12 38.96 -10.36
CA GLN A 978 33.73 40.27 -10.89
C GLN A 978 32.82 41.06 -9.92
N TYR A 979 32.03 40.38 -9.09
CA TYR A 979 31.12 41.04 -8.15
C TYR A 979 31.80 41.57 -6.87
N ILE A 980 32.90 40.94 -6.41
CA ILE A 980 33.52 41.25 -5.11
C ILE A 980 34.64 42.31 -5.22
N GLN A 981 34.26 43.50 -5.69
CA GLN A 981 35.06 44.74 -5.57
C GLN A 981 34.50 45.72 -4.51
N ILE A 982 33.70 45.25 -3.55
CA ILE A 982 33.32 46.00 -2.33
C ILE A 982 33.21 45.05 -1.12
N THR A 983 33.63 45.54 0.05
CA THR A 983 33.52 44.90 1.39
C THR A 983 34.27 43.58 1.62
N ARG A 984 35.56 43.67 1.94
CA ARG A 984 36.16 42.76 2.94
C ARG A 984 35.69 43.15 4.34
N ILE A 985 35.21 42.20 5.14
CA ILE A 985 35.40 42.16 6.61
C ILE A 985 35.29 40.71 7.08
N ASN A 986 36.14 40.34 8.05
CA ASN A 986 36.32 38.95 8.50
C ASN A 986 35.17 38.41 9.36
N GLN A 987 34.91 37.11 9.21
CA GLN A 987 34.60 36.18 10.31
C GLN A 987 35.62 35.01 10.25
N ARG A 988 35.58 34.09 11.23
CA ARG A 988 36.47 32.92 11.33
C ARG A 988 35.65 31.65 11.52
N HIS A 989 36.28 30.49 11.32
CA HIS A 989 35.82 29.19 11.83
C HIS A 989 35.10 29.27 13.19
N ASN A 990 33.99 28.56 13.31
CA ASN A 990 33.99 27.35 14.12
C ASN A 990 32.88 26.39 13.65
N MET A 991 33.11 25.09 13.83
CA MET A 991 32.08 24.05 13.79
C MET A 991 31.17 24.20 15.02
N GLY A 992 29.91 23.74 14.91
CA GLY A 992 28.94 23.73 16.00
C GLY A 992 27.67 23.01 15.57
#